data_AF-A0A2E6HA78-F1
#
_entry.id   AF-A0A2E6HA78-F1
#
_cell.length_a   1.000
_cell.length_b   1.000
_cell.length_c   1.000
_cell.angle_alpha   90.00
_cell.angle_beta   90.00
_cell.angle_gamma   90.00
#
_symmetry.space_group_name_H-M   'P 1'
#
loop_
_entity.id
_entity.type
_entity.pdbx_description
1 polymer ?
#
loop_
_entity_poly.entity_id
_entity_poly.type
_entity_poly.pdbx_seq_one_letter_code
_entity_poly.pdbx_strand_id
1 'polypeptide(L)'
;MWPLYWPSQFYKSSILLIVFLVCLNNVYANSSSTKHPGIIESLEVLLDLHKKQFKLLASKVRRNPKVLSSISNIKELGLHPFFVRSIIFHSDEKYLRLAGQNKCIFYSLLENDLLKTAEGRIKNVIVNFTTTDNKKESAILTKNDFISQVYKKECPTKKETSLLFSDENINSTLKKIDFPTPENKKDCETILEDWQRNPFTPYLCRVPEHIQLGNIARKKLERTDNSAFSKRRFFVELIRRSEFLKKKIPYFERSYLNNLCYGLSNSEKFCRPYVSDDVWSKVISGEFPNYFLEPKCKAALGKSTLTKTQLKSCASKFKSEPKYCVSKGKSGLRSFSPSPNCDDISDALMVSQLETNYHDCPGYLDNEGMINIHRIISHLDGTKLNSSAKTCVNEVNNSFANLLFDYDYEEGWPLKLCYNDKIEDKEKCEPYIPGNNENDKLAEGSVISQILHKTRGLPSNLKCRVIDQKKFNPNFLEFKSGCYIIYDPNQCTVQFCPKKIVHNLKEIKDIKYVGKPEYDYFATSFKREKFSLSNIIKEVFKLKESKIRNFTDLIYFLDRKPSNIVHGIGCAEDLAPANFKKIGLNQCSPLPFIIDGYIKEGGQVRMVTRLAVDDVHSPKLIPWNFIFNSIASYKVLHPLDTWTLFGIQESSGGSN
;
A
#
# COMPACT_ATOMS: atom_id res chain seq x y z
N MET A 1 -1.81 53.48 -15.53
CA MET A 1 -1.88 54.94 -15.74
C MET A 1 -3.27 55.40 -15.34
N TRP A 2 -3.36 56.17 -14.25
CA TRP A 2 -4.49 57.07 -13.98
C TRP A 2 -4.45 58.25 -14.97
N PRO A 3 -5.58 58.89 -15.28
CA PRO A 3 -5.98 60.14 -14.57
C PRO A 3 -7.49 60.18 -14.28
N LEU A 4 -7.99 60.63 -13.11
CA LEU A 4 -8.02 61.95 -12.46
C LEU A 4 -9.05 62.96 -13.03
N TYR A 5 -10.03 63.24 -12.17
CA TYR A 5 -10.72 64.52 -11.87
C TYR A 5 -11.99 65.00 -12.60
N TRP A 6 -13.00 65.16 -11.74
CA TRP A 6 -14.16 66.10 -11.71
C TRP A 6 -13.86 67.53 -12.18
N PRO A 7 -14.87 68.30 -12.63
CA PRO A 7 -15.82 69.05 -11.76
C PRO A 7 -17.26 69.09 -12.36
N SER A 8 -18.33 69.66 -11.83
CA SER A 8 -18.83 70.14 -10.52
C SER A 8 -20.28 70.62 -10.79
N GLN A 9 -21.04 70.95 -9.73
CA GLN A 9 -22.33 71.68 -9.76
C GLN A 9 -23.59 70.90 -10.18
N PHE A 10 -24.21 70.24 -9.19
CA PHE A 10 -25.59 70.55 -8.82
C PHE A 10 -25.78 70.33 -7.31
N TYR A 11 -25.25 71.30 -6.56
CA TYR A 11 -25.54 71.55 -5.15
C TYR A 11 -26.82 72.39 -5.10
N LYS A 12 -27.86 71.95 -4.38
CA LYS A 12 -28.82 72.78 -3.58
C LYS A 12 -30.18 72.14 -3.27
N SER A 13 -30.49 70.91 -3.67
CA SER A 13 -31.78 70.27 -3.31
C SER A 13 -31.72 69.12 -2.31
N SER A 14 -30.54 68.60 -1.97
CA SER A 14 -30.43 67.36 -1.15
C SER A 14 -30.10 67.59 0.34
N ILE A 15 -29.98 68.84 0.81
CA ILE A 15 -29.60 69.13 2.21
C ILE A 15 -30.81 69.30 3.13
N LEU A 16 -32.01 69.57 2.60
CA LEU A 16 -33.24 69.66 3.40
C LEU A 16 -33.86 68.30 3.76
N LEU A 17 -33.55 67.23 3.01
CA LEU A 17 -34.02 65.87 3.33
C LEU A 17 -33.17 65.18 4.41
N ILE A 18 -31.90 65.59 4.57
CA ILE A 18 -30.96 64.97 5.53
C ILE A 18 -31.17 65.53 6.94
N VAL A 19 -31.61 66.78 7.10
CA VAL A 19 -31.92 67.34 8.42
C VAL A 19 -33.26 66.85 8.97
N PHE A 20 -34.25 66.58 8.11
CA PHE A 20 -35.55 66.06 8.55
C PHE A 20 -35.54 64.57 8.92
N LEU A 21 -34.64 63.76 8.32
CA LEU A 21 -34.48 62.34 8.66
C LEU A 21 -33.58 62.10 9.90
N VAL A 22 -32.76 63.07 10.30
CA VAL A 22 -31.91 62.96 11.51
C VAL A 22 -32.63 63.37 12.78
N CYS A 23 -33.69 64.19 12.71
CA CYS A 23 -34.41 64.67 13.90
C CYS A 23 -35.67 63.86 14.31
N LEU A 24 -36.17 62.95 13.46
CA LEU A 24 -37.41 62.18 13.76
C LEU A 24 -37.20 60.70 14.12
N ASN A 25 -35.97 60.19 14.11
CA ASN A 25 -35.68 58.81 14.55
C ASN A 25 -35.35 58.66 16.05
N ASN A 26 -35.44 59.74 16.84
CA ASN A 26 -35.09 59.70 18.27
C ASN A 26 -36.29 59.58 19.23
N VAL A 27 -37.49 59.19 18.77
CA VAL A 27 -38.66 59.11 19.66
C VAL A 27 -39.36 57.73 19.73
N TYR A 28 -39.01 56.75 18.90
CA TYR A 28 -39.51 55.37 19.07
C TYR A 28 -38.46 54.32 18.72
N ALA A 29 -37.49 54.11 19.61
CA ALA A 29 -36.75 52.84 19.72
C ALA A 29 -36.06 52.73 21.10
N ASN A 30 -36.80 53.01 22.18
CA ASN A 30 -36.39 52.57 23.52
C ASN A 30 -36.79 51.09 23.69
N SER A 31 -36.10 50.23 22.97
CA SER A 31 -35.81 48.88 23.43
C SER A 31 -34.35 48.63 23.07
N SER A 32 -33.46 48.81 24.03
CA SER A 32 -32.11 48.29 23.98
C SER A 32 -32.19 46.77 23.89
N SER A 33 -32.40 46.25 22.68
CA SER A 33 -32.03 44.89 22.33
C SER A 33 -30.51 44.86 22.40
N THR A 34 -29.97 44.66 23.60
CA THR A 34 -28.64 44.09 23.74
C THR A 34 -28.62 42.86 22.86
N LYS A 35 -27.94 42.94 21.70
CA LYS A 35 -27.67 41.75 20.88
C LYS A 35 -26.86 40.82 21.78
N HIS A 36 -27.55 39.92 22.45
CA HIS A 36 -26.91 38.87 23.20
C HIS A 36 -26.14 38.05 22.17
N PRO A 37 -24.83 37.82 22.38
CA PRO A 37 -24.06 37.01 21.45
C PRO A 37 -24.74 35.66 21.28
N GLY A 38 -24.78 35.16 20.05
CA GLY A 38 -25.28 33.82 19.77
C GLY A 38 -24.52 32.78 20.60
N ILE A 39 -25.05 31.55 20.72
CA ILE A 39 -24.44 30.50 21.57
C ILE A 39 -22.96 30.25 21.19
N ILE A 40 -22.64 30.28 19.90
CA ILE A 40 -21.26 30.09 19.41
C ILE A 40 -20.38 31.29 19.78
N GLU A 41 -20.85 32.51 19.52
CA GLU A 41 -20.12 33.75 19.84
C GLU A 41 -19.89 33.87 21.36
N SER A 42 -20.88 33.50 22.16
CA SER A 42 -20.78 33.43 23.62
C SER A 42 -19.73 32.43 24.07
N LEU A 43 -19.66 31.26 23.43
CA LEU A 43 -18.64 30.24 23.72
C LEU A 43 -17.24 30.72 23.33
N GLU A 44 -17.08 31.39 22.18
CA GLU A 44 -15.80 31.96 21.75
C GLU A 44 -15.29 33.02 22.74
N VAL A 45 -16.17 33.92 23.19
CA VAL A 45 -15.84 34.92 24.21
C VAL A 45 -15.44 34.24 25.53
N LEU A 46 -16.16 33.20 25.96
CA LEU A 46 -15.82 32.44 27.16
C LEU A 46 -14.46 31.74 27.03
N LEU A 47 -14.14 31.15 25.88
CA LEU A 47 -12.85 30.51 25.62
C LEU A 47 -11.70 31.51 25.69
N ASP A 48 -11.88 32.71 25.13
CA ASP A 48 -10.87 33.77 25.17
C ASP A 48 -10.67 34.36 26.57
N LEU A 49 -11.75 34.59 27.32
CA LEU A 49 -11.69 35.00 28.72
C LEU A 49 -10.97 33.94 29.56
N HIS A 50 -11.35 32.68 29.39
CA HIS A 50 -10.72 31.57 30.09
C HIS A 50 -9.22 31.46 29.76
N LYS A 51 -8.83 31.61 28.50
CA LYS A 51 -7.42 31.62 28.06
C LYS A 51 -6.61 32.73 28.71
N LYS A 52 -7.18 33.95 28.83
CA LYS A 52 -6.54 35.07 29.54
C LYS A 52 -6.37 34.74 31.02
N GLN A 53 -7.43 34.25 31.68
CA GLN A 53 -7.39 33.87 33.09
C GLN A 53 -6.38 32.74 33.37
N PHE A 54 -6.33 31.72 32.51
CA PHE A 54 -5.40 30.61 32.64
C PHE A 54 -3.94 31.07 32.53
N LYS A 55 -3.63 31.96 31.57
CA LYS A 55 -2.29 32.56 31.44
C LYS A 55 -1.90 33.38 32.67
N LEU A 56 -2.83 34.16 33.21
CA LEU A 56 -2.60 34.92 34.44
C LEU A 56 -2.30 33.99 35.62
N LEU A 57 -3.11 32.95 35.82
CA LEU A 57 -2.87 31.93 36.85
C LEU A 57 -1.50 31.26 36.66
N ALA A 58 -1.19 30.78 35.46
CA ALA A 58 0.09 30.15 35.17
C ALA A 58 1.27 31.10 35.45
N SER A 59 1.15 32.38 35.11
CA SER A 59 2.18 33.40 35.40
C SER A 59 2.32 33.68 36.90
N LYS A 60 1.21 33.74 37.65
CA LYS A 60 1.19 33.96 39.09
C LYS A 60 1.88 32.81 39.83
N VAL A 61 1.54 31.57 39.46
CA VAL A 61 2.13 30.38 40.09
C VAL A 61 3.61 30.19 39.69
N ARG A 62 4.00 30.57 38.45
CA ARG A 62 5.42 30.56 38.02
C ARG A 62 6.29 31.58 38.75
N ARG A 63 5.74 32.75 39.12
CA ARG A 63 6.46 33.81 39.83
C ARG A 63 6.75 33.46 41.30
N ASN A 64 5.91 32.62 41.91
CA ASN A 64 6.10 32.08 43.25
C ASN A 64 6.17 30.54 43.20
N PRO A 65 7.23 29.95 42.62
CA PRO A 65 7.34 28.51 42.51
C PRO A 65 7.57 27.92 43.89
N LYS A 66 6.51 27.46 44.55
CA LYS A 66 6.65 26.61 45.73
C LYS A 66 7.14 25.23 45.28
N VAL A 67 8.40 24.93 45.56
CA VAL A 67 8.98 23.62 45.29
C VAL A 67 8.38 22.65 46.30
N LEU A 68 7.55 21.72 45.80
CA LEU A 68 7.05 20.59 46.59
C LEU A 68 8.19 19.58 46.75
N SER A 69 9.20 19.89 47.57
CA SER A 69 10.39 19.05 47.77
C SER A 69 10.10 17.81 48.61
N SER A 70 9.03 17.79 49.41
CA SER A 70 8.56 16.60 50.12
C SER A 70 7.02 16.56 50.23
N ILE A 71 6.41 15.60 49.54
CA ILE A 71 4.96 15.33 49.55
C ILE A 71 4.49 14.88 50.96
N SER A 72 5.41 14.53 51.85
CA SER A 72 5.12 14.02 53.20
C SER A 72 4.40 15.02 54.11
N ASN A 73 4.47 16.32 53.82
CA ASN A 73 3.86 17.39 54.64
C ASN A 73 2.53 17.91 54.03
N ILE A 74 1.91 17.14 53.12
CA ILE A 74 0.71 17.53 52.40
C ILE A 74 -0.44 16.62 52.80
N LYS A 75 -1.54 17.23 53.27
CA LYS A 75 -2.74 16.49 53.71
C LYS A 75 -3.60 16.04 52.52
N GLU A 76 -3.77 16.90 51.53
CA GLU A 76 -4.52 16.62 50.30
C GLU A 76 -3.85 17.30 49.11
N LEU A 77 -3.81 16.61 47.96
CA LEU A 77 -3.29 17.14 46.70
C LEU A 77 -4.25 16.80 45.57
N GLY A 78 -4.66 17.80 44.79
CA GLY A 78 -5.57 17.65 43.66
C GLY A 78 -5.22 18.58 42.50
N LEU A 79 -5.78 18.33 41.32
CA LEU A 79 -5.61 19.23 40.18
C LEU A 79 -6.37 20.55 40.42
N HIS A 80 -5.76 21.67 40.04
CA HIS A 80 -6.42 22.97 40.18
C HIS A 80 -7.68 23.05 39.28
N PRO A 81 -8.84 23.50 39.75
CA PRO A 81 -10.08 23.52 38.95
C PRO A 81 -9.96 24.26 37.61
N PHE A 82 -9.33 25.44 37.59
CA PHE A 82 -9.01 26.17 36.35
C PHE A 82 -8.10 25.40 35.39
N PHE A 83 -7.22 24.54 35.88
CA PHE A 83 -6.39 23.69 35.04
C PHE A 83 -7.21 22.58 34.39
N VAL A 84 -8.07 21.91 35.16
CA VAL A 84 -9.01 20.90 34.63
C VAL A 84 -9.97 21.52 33.61
N ARG A 85 -10.51 22.72 33.90
CA ARG A 85 -11.36 23.47 32.97
C ARG A 85 -10.63 23.81 31.66
N SER A 86 -9.36 24.19 31.73
CA SER A 86 -8.50 24.39 30.55
C SER A 86 -8.35 23.12 29.72
N ILE A 87 -8.25 21.96 30.37
CA ILE A 87 -8.18 20.67 29.68
C ILE A 87 -9.48 20.37 28.94
N ILE A 88 -10.63 20.56 29.60
CA ILE A 88 -11.95 20.30 29.03
C ILE A 88 -12.20 21.17 27.80
N PHE A 89 -11.80 22.44 27.82
CA PHE A 89 -12.05 23.37 26.71
C PHE A 89 -11.11 23.23 25.52
N HIS A 90 -9.93 22.61 25.69
CA HIS A 90 -8.88 22.62 24.65
C HIS A 90 -8.38 21.24 24.23
N SER A 91 -8.80 20.16 24.89
CA SER A 91 -8.47 18.79 24.47
C SER A 91 -9.48 18.28 23.45
N ASP A 92 -9.05 17.32 22.64
CA ASP A 92 -9.92 16.69 21.65
C ASP A 92 -10.99 15.84 22.36
N GLU A 93 -12.26 15.98 21.95
CA GLU A 93 -13.43 15.29 22.55
C GLU A 93 -13.21 13.78 22.71
N LYS A 94 -12.58 13.16 21.72
CA LYS A 94 -12.25 11.73 21.69
C LYS A 94 -11.45 11.25 22.91
N TYR A 95 -10.62 12.11 23.49
CA TYR A 95 -9.86 11.80 24.71
C TYR A 95 -10.58 12.25 25.97
N LEU A 96 -11.40 13.31 25.90
CA LEU A 96 -12.21 13.76 27.04
C LEU A 96 -13.23 12.69 27.47
N ARG A 97 -13.82 11.96 26.52
CA ARG A 97 -14.70 10.83 26.83
C ARG A 97 -14.00 9.73 27.63
N LEU A 98 -12.74 9.41 27.31
CA LEU A 98 -11.92 8.48 28.09
C LEU A 98 -11.54 9.06 29.46
N ALA A 99 -11.23 10.35 29.50
CA ALA A 99 -10.81 11.04 30.72
C ALA A 99 -11.88 11.05 31.82
N GLY A 100 -13.16 10.98 31.45
CA GLY A 100 -14.30 10.94 32.37
C GLY A 100 -14.53 9.60 33.07
N GLN A 101 -13.87 8.52 32.65
CA GLN A 101 -14.12 7.18 33.21
C GLN A 101 -13.57 7.01 34.62
N ASN A 102 -12.29 7.36 34.83
CA ASN A 102 -11.68 7.36 36.16
C ASN A 102 -10.40 8.22 36.19
N LYS A 103 -9.97 8.54 37.41
CA LYS A 103 -8.78 9.36 37.70
C LYS A 103 -7.49 8.80 37.09
N CYS A 104 -7.29 7.48 37.10
CA CYS A 104 -6.07 6.87 36.58
C CYS A 104 -5.99 6.95 35.05
N ILE A 105 -7.11 6.81 34.34
CA ILE A 105 -7.16 6.99 32.88
C ILE A 105 -6.90 8.46 32.52
N PHE A 106 -7.48 9.40 33.26
CA PHE A 106 -7.19 10.82 33.10
C PHE A 106 -5.68 11.09 33.19
N TYR A 107 -5.00 10.53 34.20
CA TYR A 107 -3.55 10.66 34.35
C TYR A 107 -2.76 9.92 33.26
N SER A 108 -3.21 8.76 32.79
CA SER A 108 -2.61 8.07 31.65
C SER A 108 -2.67 8.94 30.38
N LEU A 109 -3.79 9.61 30.11
CA LEU A 109 -3.93 10.51 28.97
C LEU A 109 -3.02 11.74 29.10
N LEU A 110 -2.85 12.25 30.32
CA LEU A 110 -1.92 13.34 30.63
C LEU A 110 -0.45 12.92 30.38
N GLU A 111 -0.05 11.75 30.89
CA GLU A 111 1.29 11.18 30.70
C GLU A 111 1.63 11.06 29.21
N ASN A 112 0.69 10.53 28.43
CA ASN A 112 0.83 10.25 27.01
C ASN A 112 0.60 11.45 26.07
N ASP A 113 0.54 12.68 26.60
CA ASP A 113 0.38 13.92 25.83
C ASP A 113 -0.91 13.98 24.98
N LEU A 114 -1.97 13.30 25.41
CA LEU A 114 -3.26 13.25 24.72
C LEU A 114 -4.21 14.38 25.16
N LEU A 115 -3.90 15.05 26.27
CA LEU A 115 -4.63 16.21 26.78
C LEU A 115 -3.87 17.51 26.52
N LYS A 116 -4.62 18.59 26.30
CA LYS A 116 -4.12 19.92 25.94
C LYS A 116 -4.79 20.98 26.81
N THR A 117 -4.08 22.07 27.06
CA THR A 117 -4.61 23.26 27.73
C THR A 117 -4.63 24.43 26.75
N ALA A 118 -5.03 25.61 27.22
CA ALA A 118 -4.95 26.86 26.46
C ALA A 118 -3.52 27.22 25.96
N GLU A 119 -2.47 26.68 26.60
CA GLU A 119 -1.07 26.80 26.18
C GLU A 119 -0.62 25.68 25.21
N GLY A 120 -1.52 24.76 24.84
CA GLY A 120 -1.23 23.60 24.03
C GLY A 120 -0.75 22.40 24.85
N ARG A 121 0.38 21.79 24.45
CA ARG A 121 0.94 20.59 25.11
C ARG A 121 1.30 20.90 26.57
N ILE A 122 0.85 20.04 27.47
CA ILE A 122 1.03 20.21 28.90
C ILE A 122 2.47 19.86 29.29
N LYS A 123 3.25 20.88 29.66
CA LYS A 123 4.59 20.70 30.24
C LYS A 123 4.57 20.75 31.77
N ASN A 124 3.65 21.52 32.32
CA ASN A 124 3.51 21.77 33.74
C ASN A 124 2.06 21.54 34.17
N VAL A 125 1.89 20.97 35.35
CA VAL A 125 0.60 20.67 35.97
C VAL A 125 0.40 21.64 37.14
N ILE A 126 -0.76 22.29 37.19
CA ILE A 126 -1.11 23.17 38.30
C ILE A 126 -1.94 22.36 39.30
N VAL A 127 -1.43 22.24 40.52
CA VAL A 127 -2.06 21.48 41.61
C VAL A 127 -2.49 22.42 42.72
N ASN A 128 -3.57 22.05 43.40
CA ASN A 128 -3.95 22.59 44.69
C ASN A 128 -3.56 21.60 45.77
N PHE A 129 -3.03 22.11 46.88
CA PHE A 129 -2.68 21.30 48.02
C PHE A 129 -3.07 21.99 49.32
N THR A 130 -3.37 21.18 50.33
CA THR A 130 -3.69 21.63 51.68
C THR A 130 -2.50 21.34 52.59
N THR A 131 -1.94 22.37 53.21
CA THR A 131 -0.86 22.21 54.21
C THR A 131 -1.39 21.57 55.49
N THR A 132 -0.48 21.10 56.36
CA THR A 132 -0.83 20.62 57.71
C THR A 132 -1.65 21.63 58.51
N ASP A 133 -1.47 22.93 58.25
CA ASP A 133 -2.18 24.04 58.88
C ASP A 133 -3.55 24.35 58.24
N ASN A 134 -4.09 23.43 57.42
CA ASN A 134 -5.33 23.58 56.64
C ASN A 134 -5.37 24.79 55.69
N LYS A 135 -4.22 25.36 55.30
CA LYS A 135 -4.17 26.42 54.27
C LYS A 135 -4.18 25.81 52.88
N LYS A 136 -5.11 26.27 52.03
CA LYS A 136 -5.18 25.89 50.62
C LYS A 136 -4.24 26.74 49.79
N GLU A 137 -3.32 26.09 49.09
CA GLU A 137 -2.35 26.75 48.23
C GLU A 137 -2.29 26.09 46.86
N SER A 138 -1.62 26.75 45.91
CA SER A 138 -1.42 26.24 44.55
C SER A 138 0.06 26.18 44.22
N ALA A 139 0.48 25.11 43.56
CA ALA A 139 1.85 24.92 43.08
C ALA A 139 1.85 24.52 41.60
N ILE A 140 3.00 24.68 40.97
CA ILE A 140 3.28 24.20 39.63
C ILE A 140 4.30 23.08 39.71
N LEU A 141 3.92 21.92 39.18
CA LEU A 141 4.80 20.76 39.06
C LEU A 141 5.16 20.58 37.59
N THR A 142 6.37 20.11 37.30
CA THR A 142 6.63 19.59 35.95
C THR A 142 5.75 18.36 35.73
N LYS A 143 5.40 18.06 34.47
CA LYS A 143 4.62 16.85 34.16
C LYS A 143 5.28 15.58 34.72
N ASN A 144 6.60 15.50 34.64
CA ASN A 144 7.37 14.34 35.13
C ASN A 144 7.33 14.24 36.66
N ASP A 145 7.45 15.37 37.37
CA ASP A 145 7.33 15.41 38.82
C ASP A 145 5.92 14.98 39.24
N PHE A 146 4.88 15.53 38.62
CA PHE A 146 3.50 15.11 38.89
C PHE A 146 3.29 13.61 38.66
N ILE A 147 3.80 13.07 37.54
CA ILE A 147 3.70 11.64 37.23
C ILE A 147 4.40 10.79 38.31
N SER A 148 5.64 11.14 38.67
CA SER A 148 6.44 10.37 39.62
C SER A 148 5.93 10.45 41.06
N GLN A 149 5.43 11.62 41.46
CA GLN A 149 5.09 11.95 42.84
C GLN A 149 3.63 11.68 43.20
N VAL A 150 2.72 11.84 42.23
CA VAL A 150 1.27 11.75 42.45
C VAL A 150 0.71 10.54 41.72
N TYR A 151 0.81 10.53 40.39
CA TYR A 151 0.18 9.50 39.57
C TYR A 151 0.66 8.09 39.89
N LYS A 152 1.98 7.86 39.99
CA LYS A 152 2.54 6.53 40.28
C LYS A 152 2.21 6.03 41.70
N LYS A 153 1.86 6.93 42.64
CA LYS A 153 1.42 6.55 43.99
C LYS A 153 -0.07 6.22 44.02
N GLU A 154 -0.90 7.04 43.38
CA GLU A 154 -2.35 6.86 43.37
C GLU A 154 -2.82 5.76 42.40
N CYS A 155 -2.02 5.42 41.39
CA CYS A 155 -2.33 4.44 40.35
C CYS A 155 -1.14 3.48 40.12
N PRO A 156 -0.83 2.59 41.08
CA PRO A 156 0.40 1.77 41.06
C PRO A 156 0.50 0.84 39.83
N THR A 157 -0.61 0.22 39.42
CA THR A 157 -0.69 -0.67 38.23
C THR A 157 -0.33 0.04 36.93
N LYS A 158 -0.45 1.37 36.89
CA LYS A 158 -0.10 2.16 35.70
C LYS A 158 1.40 2.41 35.55
N LYS A 159 2.19 2.26 36.62
CA LYS A 159 3.65 2.30 36.53
C LYS A 159 4.17 1.15 35.66
N GLU A 160 3.65 -0.05 35.89
CA GLU A 160 3.98 -1.25 35.11
C GLU A 160 3.51 -1.09 33.66
N THR A 161 2.29 -0.60 33.47
CA THR A 161 1.75 -0.31 32.13
C THR A 161 2.66 0.66 31.36
N SER A 162 3.11 1.76 31.98
CA SER A 162 4.01 2.72 31.34
C SER A 162 5.35 2.09 30.92
N LEU A 163 5.86 1.09 31.66
CA LEU A 163 7.10 0.38 31.33
C LEU A 163 6.91 -0.52 30.10
N LEU A 164 5.73 -1.13 29.93
CA LEU A 164 5.39 -1.93 28.75
C LEU A 164 5.43 -1.09 27.46
N PHE A 165 5.03 0.17 27.54
CA PHE A 165 5.03 1.11 26.39
C PHE A 165 6.25 2.04 26.37
N SER A 166 7.35 1.69 27.05
CA SER A 166 8.62 2.39 26.92
C SER A 166 9.21 2.21 25.51
N ASP A 167 10.22 3.01 25.15
CA ASP A 167 10.88 2.92 23.84
C ASP A 167 11.52 1.55 23.60
N GLU A 168 12.00 0.92 24.67
CA GLU A 168 12.64 -0.40 24.63
C GLU A 168 11.61 -1.51 24.41
N ASN A 169 10.44 -1.40 25.07
CA ASN A 169 9.46 -2.48 25.15
C ASN A 169 8.28 -2.35 24.17
N ILE A 170 8.06 -1.18 23.56
CA ILE A 170 6.87 -0.94 22.73
C ILE A 170 6.68 -1.98 21.61
N ASN A 171 7.78 -2.45 21.00
CA ASN A 171 7.72 -3.45 19.95
C ASN A 171 7.28 -4.84 20.49
N SER A 172 7.86 -5.29 21.61
CA SER A 172 7.50 -6.58 22.21
C SER A 172 6.09 -6.57 22.80
N THR A 173 5.67 -5.43 23.36
CA THR A 173 4.32 -5.23 23.88
C THR A 173 3.28 -5.25 22.77
N LEU A 174 3.50 -4.52 21.67
CA LEU A 174 2.55 -4.50 20.54
C LEU A 174 2.38 -5.87 19.88
N LYS A 175 3.43 -6.70 19.83
CA LYS A 175 3.34 -8.09 19.34
C LYS A 175 2.47 -9.00 20.21
N LYS A 176 2.25 -8.65 21.49
CA LYS A 176 1.43 -9.41 22.43
C LYS A 176 -0.02 -8.91 22.50
N ILE A 177 -0.30 -7.76 21.89
CA ILE A 177 -1.63 -7.18 21.85
C ILE A 177 -2.30 -7.66 20.58
N ASP A 178 -3.50 -8.22 20.73
CA ASP A 178 -4.32 -8.57 19.59
C ASP A 178 -5.03 -7.34 19.03
N PHE A 179 -5.11 -7.25 17.71
CA PHE A 179 -5.73 -6.15 16.97
C PHE A 179 -6.88 -6.71 16.13
N PRO A 180 -8.03 -7.04 16.76
CA PRO A 180 -9.11 -7.76 16.10
C PRO A 180 -9.72 -6.93 14.97
N THR A 181 -9.85 -7.54 13.80
CA THR A 181 -10.57 -6.96 12.65
C THR A 181 -12.04 -7.37 12.72
N PRO A 182 -12.98 -6.43 12.79
CA PRO A 182 -14.39 -6.77 12.96
C PRO A 182 -14.97 -7.45 11.73
N GLU A 183 -15.78 -8.49 11.95
CA GLU A 183 -16.47 -9.21 10.87
C GLU A 183 -17.74 -8.48 10.41
N ASN A 184 -18.38 -7.76 11.32
CA ASN A 184 -19.61 -7.02 11.04
C ASN A 184 -19.71 -5.78 11.93
N LYS A 185 -20.74 -4.95 11.70
CA LYS A 185 -20.91 -3.68 12.42
C LYS A 185 -21.07 -3.88 13.93
N LYS A 186 -21.81 -4.90 14.38
CA LYS A 186 -22.05 -5.15 15.81
C LYS A 186 -20.78 -5.61 16.53
N ASP A 187 -20.03 -6.49 15.87
CA ASP A 187 -18.72 -6.92 16.34
C ASP A 187 -17.75 -5.73 16.44
N CYS A 188 -17.73 -4.85 15.43
CA CYS A 188 -16.94 -3.62 15.47
C CYS A 188 -17.29 -2.68 16.64
N GLU A 189 -18.58 -2.48 16.90
CA GLU A 189 -19.04 -1.67 18.03
C GLU A 189 -18.56 -2.28 19.36
N THR A 190 -18.61 -3.61 19.49
CA THR A 190 -18.13 -4.34 20.67
C THR A 190 -16.62 -4.17 20.84
N ILE A 191 -15.84 -4.38 19.77
CA ILE A 191 -14.38 -4.16 19.77
C ILE A 191 -14.05 -2.72 20.18
N LEU A 192 -14.78 -1.73 19.67
CA LEU A 192 -14.54 -0.33 20.04
C LEU A 192 -14.84 -0.07 21.52
N GLU A 193 -15.92 -0.64 22.06
CA GLU A 193 -16.24 -0.54 23.48
C GLU A 193 -15.16 -1.17 24.36
N ASP A 194 -14.63 -2.33 23.96
CA ASP A 194 -13.54 -3.00 24.66
C ASP A 194 -12.29 -2.11 24.66
N TRP A 195 -11.94 -1.50 23.52
CA TRP A 195 -10.85 -0.52 23.46
C TRP A 195 -11.13 0.71 24.31
N GLN A 196 -12.36 1.22 24.37
CA GLN A 196 -12.69 2.35 25.24
C GLN A 196 -12.51 2.02 26.73
N ARG A 197 -12.70 0.76 27.13
CA ARG A 197 -12.49 0.29 28.51
C ARG A 197 -11.05 -0.16 28.79
N ASN A 198 -10.29 -0.44 27.74
CA ASN A 198 -8.95 -1.01 27.85
C ASN A 198 -7.95 -0.03 28.50
N PRO A 199 -7.22 -0.46 29.56
CA PRO A 199 -6.26 0.39 30.27
C PRO A 199 -5.05 0.83 29.42
N PHE A 200 -4.78 0.17 28.30
CA PHE A 200 -3.66 0.45 27.40
C PHE A 200 -3.98 1.50 26.34
N THR A 201 -5.25 1.81 26.10
CA THR A 201 -5.70 2.73 25.05
C THR A 201 -5.01 4.10 25.07
N PRO A 202 -4.79 4.77 26.22
CA PRO A 202 -4.01 6.00 26.27
C PRO A 202 -2.56 5.86 25.75
N TYR A 203 -1.92 4.73 26.02
CA TYR A 203 -0.54 4.46 25.59
C TYR A 203 -0.48 4.13 24.10
N LEU A 204 -1.48 3.39 23.61
CA LEU A 204 -1.64 3.06 22.19
C LEU A 204 -1.93 4.31 21.37
N CYS A 205 -2.82 5.19 21.83
CA CYS A 205 -3.18 6.42 21.13
C CYS A 205 -2.09 7.49 21.12
N ARG A 206 -1.06 7.36 21.96
CA ARG A 206 0.15 8.16 21.86
C ARG A 206 0.87 7.97 20.51
N VAL A 207 0.78 6.77 19.93
CA VAL A 207 1.49 6.42 18.69
C VAL A 207 1.03 7.26 17.49
N PRO A 208 -0.25 7.22 17.07
CA PRO A 208 -0.72 8.00 15.93
C PRO A 208 -0.57 9.51 16.15
N GLU A 209 -0.76 10.01 17.38
CA GLU A 209 -0.59 11.42 17.71
C GLU A 209 0.87 11.88 17.54
N HIS A 210 1.86 11.12 18.02
CA HIS A 210 3.27 11.46 17.78
C HIS A 210 3.66 11.40 16.30
N ILE A 211 3.11 10.46 15.54
CA ILE A 211 3.32 10.39 14.09
C ILE A 211 2.73 11.63 13.40
N GLN A 212 1.51 12.04 13.77
CA GLN A 212 0.88 13.24 13.23
C GLN A 212 1.69 14.49 13.57
N LEU A 213 2.12 14.63 14.83
CA LEU A 213 2.96 15.74 15.27
C LEU A 213 4.28 15.81 14.52
N GLY A 214 4.94 14.68 14.26
CA GLY A 214 6.16 14.63 13.45
C GLY A 214 5.94 15.08 12.01
N ASN A 215 4.82 14.71 11.40
CA ASN A 215 4.46 15.15 10.04
C ASN A 215 4.17 16.66 9.99
N ILE A 216 3.49 17.22 11.00
CA ILE A 216 3.27 18.67 11.13
C ILE A 216 4.59 19.40 11.38
N ALA A 217 5.45 18.85 12.25
CA ALA A 217 6.76 19.40 12.58
C ALA A 217 7.66 19.48 11.35
N ARG A 218 7.63 18.49 10.45
CA ARG A 218 8.37 18.52 9.18
C ARG A 218 7.99 19.73 8.32
N LYS A 219 6.68 19.92 8.09
CA LYS A 219 6.16 21.07 7.33
C LYS A 219 6.48 22.43 7.99
N LYS A 220 6.49 22.48 9.32
CA LYS A 220 6.83 23.70 10.07
C LYS A 220 8.33 23.98 10.05
N LEU A 221 9.17 22.95 10.13
CA LEU A 221 10.63 23.07 10.08
C LEU A 221 11.10 23.67 8.76
N GLU A 222 10.50 23.26 7.64
CA GLU A 222 10.75 23.83 6.30
C GLU A 222 10.49 25.35 6.22
N ARG A 223 9.57 25.86 7.05
CA ARG A 223 9.17 27.27 7.09
C ARG A 223 9.81 28.05 8.23
N THR A 224 10.64 27.41 9.06
CA THR A 224 11.22 28.03 10.25
C THR A 224 12.63 28.52 9.93
N ASP A 225 12.88 29.80 10.17
CA ASP A 225 14.19 30.42 10.00
C ASP A 225 15.30 29.64 10.73
N ASN A 226 16.45 29.53 10.08
CA ASN A 226 17.65 28.85 10.58
C ASN A 226 18.16 29.47 11.89
N SER A 227 17.92 30.77 12.11
CA SER A 227 18.28 31.48 13.34
C SER A 227 17.50 31.00 14.58
N ALA A 228 16.32 30.42 14.41
CA ALA A 228 15.45 29.98 15.50
C ALA A 228 15.82 28.58 16.05
N PHE A 229 17.06 28.42 16.52
CA PHE A 229 17.66 27.13 16.91
C PHE A 229 16.79 26.30 17.87
N SER A 230 16.26 26.92 18.93
CA SER A 230 15.40 26.24 19.93
C SER A 230 14.12 25.65 19.31
N LYS A 231 13.46 26.41 18.41
CA LYS A 231 12.26 25.94 17.70
C LYS A 231 12.58 24.80 16.74
N ARG A 232 13.71 24.90 16.02
CA ARG A 232 14.17 23.86 15.10
C ARG A 232 14.51 22.58 15.84
N ARG A 233 15.26 22.65 16.95
CA ARG A 233 15.60 21.49 17.80
C ARG A 233 14.33 20.77 18.28
N PHE A 234 13.32 21.53 18.70
CA PHE A 234 12.03 20.98 19.09
C PHE A 234 11.33 20.23 17.94
N PHE A 235 11.30 20.79 16.72
CA PHE A 235 10.70 20.09 15.57
C PHE A 235 11.49 18.83 15.17
N VAL A 236 12.82 18.88 15.22
CA VAL A 236 13.68 17.72 14.94
C VAL A 236 13.40 16.57 15.92
N GLU A 237 13.21 16.87 17.20
CA GLU A 237 12.86 15.86 18.20
C GLU A 237 11.53 15.17 17.89
N LEU A 238 10.50 15.92 17.51
CA LEU A 238 9.20 15.37 17.10
C LEU A 238 9.32 14.49 15.84
N ILE A 239 10.13 14.91 14.87
CA ILE A 239 10.40 14.13 13.65
C ILE A 239 11.10 12.82 14.01
N ARG A 240 12.17 12.87 14.83
CA ARG A 240 12.91 11.69 15.28
C ARG A 240 11.99 10.70 15.98
N ARG A 241 11.10 11.19 16.84
CA ARG A 241 10.12 10.36 17.55
C ARG A 241 9.14 9.67 16.59
N SER A 242 8.62 10.42 15.61
CA SER A 242 7.75 9.87 14.57
C SER A 242 8.45 8.77 13.76
N GLU A 243 9.68 9.00 13.30
CA GLU A 243 10.42 8.01 12.50
C GLU A 243 10.80 6.76 13.30
N PHE A 244 11.13 6.91 14.58
CA PHE A 244 11.33 5.78 15.49
C PHE A 244 10.09 4.87 15.54
N LEU A 245 8.91 5.44 15.77
CA LEU A 245 7.65 4.68 15.84
C LEU A 245 7.31 4.04 14.49
N LYS A 246 7.53 4.75 13.38
CA LYS A 246 7.28 4.23 12.02
C LYS A 246 8.17 3.04 11.67
N LYS A 247 9.39 2.98 12.20
CA LYS A 247 10.35 1.89 11.99
C LYS A 247 10.06 0.68 12.87
N LYS A 248 9.60 0.91 14.11
CA LYS A 248 9.39 -0.15 15.11
C LYS A 248 8.03 -0.83 15.01
N ILE A 249 7.01 -0.12 14.53
CA ILE A 249 5.63 -0.62 14.49
C ILE A 249 5.25 -0.92 13.04
N PRO A 250 4.77 -2.15 12.73
CA PRO A 250 4.38 -2.49 11.38
C PRO A 250 3.20 -1.64 10.86
N TYR A 251 2.93 -1.74 9.56
CA TYR A 251 1.98 -0.83 8.91
C TYR A 251 0.53 -1.05 9.37
N PHE A 252 0.11 -2.31 9.50
CA PHE A 252 -1.23 -2.68 9.93
C PHE A 252 -1.55 -2.08 11.30
N GLU A 253 -0.74 -2.32 12.32
CA GLU A 253 -0.98 -1.84 13.68
C GLU A 253 -0.95 -0.31 13.73
N ARG A 254 -0.08 0.35 12.96
CA ARG A 254 -0.11 1.83 12.87
C ARG A 254 -1.41 2.34 12.27
N SER A 255 -1.91 1.67 11.24
CA SER A 255 -3.18 2.02 10.59
C SER A 255 -4.36 1.75 11.52
N TYR A 256 -4.35 0.60 12.19
CA TYR A 256 -5.32 0.22 13.20
C TYR A 256 -5.39 1.23 14.34
N LEU A 257 -4.26 1.54 14.96
CA LEU A 257 -4.19 2.54 16.03
C LEU A 257 -4.63 3.92 15.55
N ASN A 258 -4.31 4.30 14.32
CA ASN A 258 -4.82 5.54 13.75
C ASN A 258 -6.35 5.53 13.65
N ASN A 259 -6.95 4.49 13.06
CA ASN A 259 -8.40 4.38 12.91
C ASN A 259 -9.10 4.33 14.27
N LEU A 260 -8.58 3.52 15.21
CA LEU A 260 -9.05 3.44 16.58
C LEU A 260 -9.03 4.81 17.25
N CYS A 261 -7.88 5.48 17.29
CA CYS A 261 -7.72 6.69 18.09
C CYS A 261 -8.41 7.93 17.50
N TYR A 262 -8.59 8.01 16.18
CA TYR A 262 -9.43 9.06 15.56
C TYR A 262 -10.92 8.68 15.50
N GLY A 263 -11.27 7.40 15.69
CA GLY A 263 -12.63 6.88 15.80
C GLY A 263 -13.11 6.64 17.23
N LEU A 264 -12.31 6.96 18.25
CA LEU A 264 -12.61 6.66 19.66
C LEU A 264 -13.98 7.17 20.13
N SER A 265 -14.46 8.31 19.63
CA SER A 265 -15.77 8.87 19.97
C SER A 265 -16.86 8.58 18.93
N ASN A 266 -16.53 7.94 17.81
CA ASN A 266 -17.44 7.74 16.68
C ASN A 266 -17.23 6.35 16.08
N SER A 267 -18.18 5.45 16.36
CA SER A 267 -18.15 4.06 15.87
C SER A 267 -18.09 3.98 14.37
N GLU A 268 -18.85 4.80 13.64
CA GLU A 268 -18.82 4.83 12.18
C GLU A 268 -17.41 5.13 11.63
N LYS A 269 -16.70 6.10 12.21
CA LYS A 269 -15.32 6.43 11.80
C LYS A 269 -14.34 5.29 12.07
N PHE A 270 -14.52 4.54 13.15
CA PHE A 270 -13.69 3.38 13.46
C PHE A 270 -14.04 2.18 12.58
N CYS A 271 -15.33 1.89 12.36
CA CYS A 271 -15.82 0.68 11.72
C CYS A 271 -15.78 0.72 10.19
N ARG A 272 -16.01 1.89 9.58
CA ARG A 272 -16.11 2.03 8.12
C ARG A 272 -14.93 1.42 7.34
N PRO A 273 -13.66 1.52 7.79
CA PRO A 273 -12.54 0.90 7.09
C PRO A 273 -12.54 -0.63 7.09
N TYR A 274 -13.11 -1.28 8.11
CA TYR A 274 -13.02 -2.72 8.34
C TYR A 274 -14.25 -3.49 7.90
N VAL A 275 -15.44 -2.90 8.08
CA VAL A 275 -16.72 -3.46 7.62
C VAL A 275 -16.91 -3.25 6.10
N SER A 276 -15.84 -2.88 5.40
CA SER A 276 -15.87 -2.66 3.96
C SER A 276 -15.57 -3.98 3.26
N ASP A 277 -16.49 -4.44 2.41
CA ASP A 277 -16.34 -5.70 1.68
C ASP A 277 -15.44 -5.59 0.45
N ASP A 278 -14.79 -4.43 0.24
CA ASP A 278 -13.90 -4.20 -0.89
C ASP A 278 -12.41 -4.24 -0.51
N VAL A 279 -11.61 -4.87 -1.38
CA VAL A 279 -10.17 -5.01 -1.21
C VAL A 279 -9.48 -3.64 -1.16
N TRP A 280 -10.03 -2.63 -1.83
CA TRP A 280 -9.44 -1.29 -1.89
C TRP A 280 -9.38 -0.65 -0.50
N SER A 281 -10.47 -0.74 0.24
CA SER A 281 -10.57 -0.24 1.62
C SER A 281 -9.70 -1.06 2.56
N LYS A 282 -9.66 -2.39 2.39
CA LYS A 282 -8.82 -3.30 3.20
C LYS A 282 -7.32 -3.11 2.97
N VAL A 283 -6.89 -2.72 1.78
CA VAL A 283 -5.49 -2.32 1.54
C VAL A 283 -5.18 -0.99 2.23
N ILE A 284 -6.11 -0.04 2.20
CA ILE A 284 -5.93 1.26 2.88
C ILE A 284 -5.90 1.09 4.40
N SER A 285 -6.73 0.21 4.97
CA SER A 285 -6.71 -0.15 6.39
C SER A 285 -5.47 -0.96 6.78
N GLY A 286 -4.81 -1.61 5.80
CA GLY A 286 -3.61 -2.40 5.99
C GLY A 286 -3.88 -3.86 6.32
N GLU A 287 -5.13 -4.30 6.24
CA GLU A 287 -5.54 -5.71 6.35
C GLU A 287 -5.02 -6.53 5.17
N PHE A 288 -5.01 -5.91 3.98
CA PHE A 288 -4.52 -6.52 2.75
C PHE A 288 -3.22 -5.84 2.29
N PRO A 289 -2.33 -6.58 1.60
CA PRO A 289 -1.05 -6.06 1.17
C PRO A 289 -1.18 -4.98 0.09
N ASN A 290 -0.24 -4.02 0.10
CA ASN A 290 -0.26 -2.88 -0.82
C ASN A 290 -0.24 -3.27 -2.30
N TYR A 291 0.34 -4.42 -2.65
CA TYR A 291 0.51 -4.85 -4.05
C TYR A 291 -0.83 -5.17 -4.75
N PHE A 292 -1.95 -5.31 -4.03
CA PHE A 292 -3.27 -5.42 -4.65
C PHE A 292 -3.81 -4.09 -5.21
N LEU A 293 -3.38 -2.95 -4.66
CA LEU A 293 -3.88 -1.63 -5.05
C LEU A 293 -2.80 -0.76 -5.72
N GLU A 294 -1.60 -0.73 -5.16
CA GLU A 294 -0.53 0.20 -5.54
C GLU A 294 -0.17 0.10 -7.02
N PRO A 295 0.04 -1.09 -7.63
CA PRO A 295 0.39 -1.19 -9.03
C PRO A 295 -0.71 -0.67 -9.96
N LYS A 296 -1.97 -1.00 -9.67
CA LYS A 296 -3.13 -0.49 -10.40
C LYS A 296 -3.25 1.02 -10.29
N CYS A 297 -2.98 1.59 -9.12
CA CYS A 297 -3.01 3.04 -8.94
C CYS A 297 -1.85 3.75 -9.66
N LYS A 298 -0.64 3.18 -9.66
CA LYS A 298 0.50 3.69 -10.44
C LYS A 298 0.15 3.76 -11.91
N ALA A 299 -0.44 2.68 -12.43
CA ALA A 299 -0.93 2.56 -13.78
C ALA A 299 -2.05 3.55 -14.12
N ALA A 300 -3.08 3.64 -13.27
CA ALA A 300 -4.24 4.50 -13.50
C ALA A 300 -3.88 6.00 -13.47
N LEU A 301 -2.94 6.39 -12.61
CA LEU A 301 -2.50 7.77 -12.44
C LEU A 301 -1.29 8.15 -13.31
N GLY A 302 -0.67 7.18 -14.00
CA GLY A 302 0.54 7.39 -14.80
C GLY A 302 1.76 7.82 -13.98
N LYS A 303 1.93 7.29 -12.75
CA LYS A 303 3.01 7.68 -11.83
C LYS A 303 3.84 6.48 -11.41
N SER A 304 5.17 6.66 -11.32
CA SER A 304 6.09 5.64 -10.82
C SER A 304 6.05 5.47 -9.30
N THR A 305 5.76 6.56 -8.57
CA THR A 305 5.65 6.59 -7.11
C THR A 305 4.35 7.25 -6.67
N LEU A 306 3.76 6.76 -5.58
CA LEU A 306 2.50 7.25 -5.04
C LEU A 306 2.68 7.75 -3.60
N THR A 307 2.09 8.91 -3.32
CA THR A 307 1.90 9.38 -1.94
C THR A 307 0.70 8.66 -1.31
N LYS A 308 0.65 8.57 0.03
CA LYS A 308 -0.49 7.97 0.75
C LYS A 308 -1.83 8.61 0.39
N THR A 309 -1.84 9.93 0.16
CA THR A 309 -3.07 10.64 -0.24
C THR A 309 -3.53 10.24 -1.63
N GLN A 310 -2.60 10.05 -2.58
CA GLN A 310 -2.91 9.57 -3.93
C GLN A 310 -3.42 8.13 -3.91
N LEU A 311 -2.82 7.27 -3.08
CA LEU A 311 -3.29 5.89 -2.92
C LEU A 311 -4.73 5.85 -2.37
N LYS A 312 -5.03 6.63 -1.33
CA LYS A 312 -6.40 6.76 -0.78
C LYS A 312 -7.40 7.32 -1.79
N SER A 313 -7.01 8.35 -2.54
CA SER A 313 -7.87 8.94 -3.58
C SER A 313 -8.13 7.95 -4.73
N CYS A 314 -7.13 7.14 -5.09
CA CYS A 314 -7.26 6.11 -6.10
C CYS A 314 -8.18 4.97 -5.63
N ALA A 315 -8.01 4.46 -4.40
CA ALA A 315 -8.90 3.47 -3.80
C ALA A 315 -10.36 3.97 -3.79
N SER A 316 -10.57 5.21 -3.35
CA SER A 316 -11.90 5.83 -3.37
C SER A 316 -12.50 5.89 -4.76
N LYS A 317 -11.68 6.15 -5.79
CA LYS A 317 -12.13 6.20 -7.17
C LYS A 317 -12.48 4.82 -7.73
N PHE A 318 -11.68 3.79 -7.43
CA PHE A 318 -11.99 2.42 -7.81
C PHE A 318 -13.31 1.95 -7.20
N LYS A 319 -13.58 2.34 -5.95
CA LYS A 319 -14.84 2.06 -5.26
C LYS A 319 -16.05 2.83 -5.83
N SER A 320 -15.88 4.10 -6.21
CA SER A 320 -17.01 4.93 -6.69
C SER A 320 -17.29 4.77 -8.18
N GLU A 321 -16.31 4.36 -8.98
CA GLU A 321 -16.41 4.24 -10.44
C GLU A 321 -15.98 2.84 -10.92
N PRO A 322 -16.84 1.80 -10.82
CA PRO A 322 -16.44 0.41 -11.13
C PRO A 322 -15.89 0.24 -12.55
N LYS A 323 -16.46 0.95 -13.53
CA LYS A 323 -16.01 0.89 -14.94
C LYS A 323 -14.61 1.49 -15.16
N TYR A 324 -14.03 2.18 -14.18
CA TYR A 324 -12.72 2.81 -14.32
C TYR A 324 -11.61 1.77 -14.57
N CYS A 325 -11.67 0.60 -13.91
CA CYS A 325 -10.67 -0.47 -14.06
C CYS A 325 -10.73 -1.19 -15.43
N VAL A 326 -11.81 -1.04 -16.19
CA VAL A 326 -11.98 -1.69 -17.49
C VAL A 326 -10.95 -1.17 -18.50
N SER A 327 -10.64 0.14 -18.43
CA SER A 327 -9.75 0.84 -19.37
C SER A 327 -8.53 1.51 -18.70
N LYS A 328 -8.55 1.72 -17.38
CA LYS A 328 -7.46 2.31 -16.60
C LYS A 328 -6.94 1.32 -15.57
N GLY A 329 -5.72 1.54 -15.08
CA GLY A 329 -5.10 0.67 -14.10
C GLY A 329 -4.39 -0.55 -14.68
N LYS A 330 -4.14 -0.56 -16.00
CA LYS A 330 -3.19 -1.45 -16.68
C LYS A 330 -1.85 -0.76 -16.78
N SER A 331 -0.79 -1.39 -16.30
CA SER A 331 0.55 -0.83 -16.07
C SER A 331 1.35 -0.51 -17.34
N GLY A 332 0.74 -0.04 -18.43
CA GLY A 332 1.42 0.12 -19.73
C GLY A 332 2.02 -1.20 -20.27
N LEU A 333 1.82 -2.30 -19.55
CA LEU A 333 2.12 -3.66 -19.92
C LEU A 333 0.97 -4.09 -20.83
N ARG A 334 1.33 -4.57 -22.02
CA ARG A 334 0.32 -5.14 -22.91
C ARG A 334 -0.28 -6.35 -22.19
N SER A 335 -1.58 -6.34 -21.99
CA SER A 335 -2.34 -7.44 -21.42
C SER A 335 -3.72 -7.46 -22.05
N PHE A 336 -4.36 -8.61 -21.98
CA PHE A 336 -5.64 -8.82 -22.62
C PHE A 336 -6.69 -7.79 -22.16
N SER A 337 -7.49 -7.29 -23.10
CA SER A 337 -8.42 -6.18 -22.88
C SER A 337 -9.80 -6.45 -23.48
N PRO A 338 -10.89 -5.93 -22.88
CA PRO A 338 -10.93 -5.10 -21.67
C PRO A 338 -10.66 -5.87 -20.36
N SER A 339 -10.21 -5.16 -19.32
CA SER A 339 -10.14 -5.74 -17.96
C SER A 339 -11.53 -5.83 -17.33
N PRO A 340 -11.71 -6.68 -16.30
CA PRO A 340 -12.91 -6.63 -15.47
C PRO A 340 -13.08 -5.26 -14.79
N ASN A 341 -14.29 -4.98 -14.32
CA ASN A 341 -14.56 -3.76 -13.57
C ASN A 341 -13.91 -3.82 -12.17
N CYS A 342 -13.84 -2.69 -11.47
CA CYS A 342 -13.16 -2.62 -10.17
C CYS A 342 -13.85 -3.45 -9.08
N ASP A 343 -15.16 -3.71 -9.19
CA ASP A 343 -15.89 -4.48 -8.20
C ASP A 343 -15.57 -5.97 -8.37
N ASP A 344 -15.67 -6.51 -9.59
CA ASP A 344 -15.31 -7.90 -9.89
C ASP A 344 -13.84 -8.20 -9.53
N ILE A 345 -12.92 -7.25 -9.78
CA ILE A 345 -11.51 -7.39 -9.37
C ILE A 345 -11.40 -7.38 -7.85
N SER A 346 -12.15 -6.50 -7.17
CA SER A 346 -12.15 -6.43 -5.71
C SER A 346 -12.61 -7.74 -5.10
N ASP A 347 -13.77 -8.23 -5.53
CA ASP A 347 -14.38 -9.46 -5.05
C ASP A 347 -13.46 -10.66 -5.28
N ALA A 348 -12.83 -10.73 -6.45
CA ALA A 348 -11.84 -11.73 -6.79
C ALA A 348 -10.61 -11.69 -5.88
N LEU A 349 -10.03 -10.51 -5.65
CA LEU A 349 -8.83 -10.35 -4.82
C LEU A 349 -9.10 -10.59 -3.33
N MET A 350 -10.34 -10.40 -2.86
CA MET A 350 -10.74 -10.68 -1.48
C MET A 350 -10.61 -12.16 -1.09
N VAL A 351 -10.76 -13.08 -2.06
CA VAL A 351 -10.71 -14.53 -1.84
C VAL A 351 -9.54 -15.22 -2.57
N SER A 352 -8.68 -14.43 -3.22
CA SER A 352 -7.52 -14.89 -3.99
C SER A 352 -6.44 -15.48 -3.09
N GLN A 353 -6.00 -16.69 -3.42
CA GLN A 353 -4.91 -17.40 -2.75
C GLN A 353 -3.54 -17.21 -3.42
N LEU A 354 -3.49 -16.74 -4.69
CA LEU A 354 -2.24 -16.52 -5.40
C LEU A 354 -1.47 -15.32 -4.83
N GLU A 355 -0.18 -15.50 -4.58
CA GLU A 355 0.72 -14.38 -4.26
C GLU A 355 1.06 -13.65 -5.56
N THR A 356 0.81 -12.33 -5.60
CA THR A 356 0.98 -11.51 -6.82
C THR A 356 1.89 -10.31 -6.59
N ASN A 357 2.95 -10.43 -5.79
CA ASN A 357 3.86 -9.32 -5.51
C ASN A 357 4.98 -9.18 -6.56
N TYR A 358 4.57 -9.20 -7.83
CA TYR A 358 5.38 -9.09 -9.03
C TYR A 358 4.49 -8.68 -10.21
N HIS A 359 5.11 -8.40 -11.36
CA HIS A 359 4.39 -8.26 -12.63
C HIS A 359 4.94 -9.24 -13.67
N ASP A 360 4.05 -9.99 -14.31
CA ASP A 360 4.33 -10.62 -15.60
C ASP A 360 3.86 -9.72 -16.74
N CYS A 361 4.56 -9.78 -17.87
CA CYS A 361 4.34 -8.92 -19.02
C CYS A 361 3.68 -9.70 -20.16
N PRO A 362 2.40 -10.07 -20.02
CA PRO A 362 1.80 -11.11 -20.86
C PRO A 362 1.84 -10.77 -22.35
N GLY A 363 1.56 -9.53 -22.74
CA GLY A 363 1.57 -9.09 -24.13
C GLY A 363 2.94 -8.72 -24.70
N TYR A 364 4.04 -9.02 -23.99
CA TYR A 364 5.42 -8.90 -24.49
C TYR A 364 6.14 -10.26 -24.59
N LEU A 365 5.44 -11.35 -24.31
CA LEU A 365 5.93 -12.73 -24.35
C LEU A 365 5.03 -13.54 -25.27
N ASP A 366 5.61 -14.41 -26.10
CA ASP A 366 4.84 -15.22 -27.06
C ASP A 366 4.39 -16.57 -26.49
N ASN A 367 4.96 -17.00 -25.36
CA ASN A 367 4.62 -18.27 -24.73
C ASN A 367 3.81 -18.06 -23.44
N GLU A 368 2.49 -18.24 -23.56
CA GLU A 368 1.52 -18.16 -22.47
C GLU A 368 1.80 -19.20 -21.36
N GLY A 369 2.37 -20.35 -21.72
CA GLY A 369 2.80 -21.37 -20.77
C GLY A 369 3.88 -20.86 -19.81
N MET A 370 4.89 -20.15 -20.35
CA MET A 370 5.96 -19.56 -19.53
C MET A 370 5.43 -18.52 -18.53
N ILE A 371 4.43 -17.72 -18.92
CA ILE A 371 3.78 -16.76 -18.01
C ILE A 371 3.07 -17.51 -16.88
N ASN A 372 2.27 -18.53 -17.22
CA ASN A 372 1.53 -19.29 -16.21
C ASN A 372 2.47 -20.04 -15.26
N ILE A 373 3.58 -20.58 -15.76
CA ILE A 373 4.62 -21.21 -14.95
C ILE A 373 5.32 -20.20 -14.04
N HIS A 374 5.69 -19.03 -14.56
CA HIS A 374 6.29 -17.99 -13.73
C HIS A 374 5.38 -17.60 -12.57
N ARG A 375 4.06 -17.50 -12.80
CA ARG A 375 3.09 -17.23 -11.73
C ARG A 375 3.09 -18.31 -10.66
N ILE A 376 3.16 -19.58 -11.06
CA ILE A 376 3.23 -20.73 -10.15
C ILE A 376 4.52 -20.68 -9.34
N ILE A 377 5.67 -20.49 -9.99
CA ILE A 377 6.98 -20.38 -9.33
C ILE A 377 6.96 -19.23 -8.32
N SER A 378 6.52 -18.03 -8.72
CA SER A 378 6.49 -16.87 -7.84
C SER A 378 5.54 -17.04 -6.65
N HIS A 379 4.48 -17.84 -6.81
CA HIS A 379 3.61 -18.20 -5.70
C HIS A 379 4.28 -19.15 -4.70
N LEU A 380 4.96 -20.19 -5.19
CA LEU A 380 5.66 -21.17 -4.35
C LEU A 380 6.89 -20.57 -3.65
N ASP A 381 7.64 -19.71 -4.35
CA ASP A 381 8.82 -19.06 -3.79
C ASP A 381 8.50 -17.85 -2.89
N GLY A 382 7.26 -17.34 -2.94
CA GLY A 382 6.88 -16.08 -2.29
C GLY A 382 7.72 -14.88 -2.75
N THR A 383 8.19 -14.89 -4.01
CA THR A 383 9.16 -13.92 -4.50
C THR A 383 8.56 -12.52 -4.60
N LYS A 384 9.26 -11.53 -4.05
CA LYS A 384 8.90 -10.11 -4.19
C LYS A 384 9.77 -9.46 -5.25
N LEU A 385 9.19 -9.14 -6.40
CA LEU A 385 9.90 -8.54 -7.51
C LEU A 385 9.43 -7.10 -7.72
N ASN A 386 10.39 -6.17 -7.77
CA ASN A 386 10.12 -4.79 -8.19
C ASN A 386 10.08 -4.71 -9.72
N SER A 387 9.16 -5.47 -10.32
CA SER A 387 9.02 -5.60 -11.75
C SER A 387 8.69 -4.28 -12.43
N SER A 388 9.29 -4.03 -13.57
CA SER A 388 9.02 -2.89 -14.43
C SER A 388 8.71 -3.35 -15.86
N ALA A 389 8.12 -2.49 -16.67
CA ALA A 389 7.90 -2.76 -18.10
C ALA A 389 9.17 -3.12 -18.89
N LYS A 390 10.36 -2.80 -18.36
CA LYS A 390 11.64 -3.13 -18.99
C LYS A 390 12.23 -4.46 -18.51
N THR A 391 11.87 -4.91 -17.30
CA THR A 391 12.52 -6.02 -16.61
C THR A 391 11.65 -7.27 -16.54
N CYS A 392 10.32 -7.12 -16.50
CA CYS A 392 9.36 -8.23 -16.41
C CYS A 392 9.55 -9.32 -17.47
N VAL A 393 9.93 -8.98 -18.71
CA VAL A 393 10.22 -9.96 -19.77
C VAL A 393 11.43 -10.82 -19.40
N ASN A 394 12.49 -10.18 -18.91
CA ASN A 394 13.69 -10.87 -18.43
C ASN A 394 13.36 -11.73 -17.19
N GLU A 395 12.54 -11.21 -16.29
CA GLU A 395 12.14 -11.91 -15.05
C GLU A 395 11.40 -13.22 -15.37
N VAL A 396 10.41 -13.19 -16.27
CA VAL A 396 9.68 -14.40 -16.71
C VAL A 396 10.62 -15.39 -17.43
N ASN A 397 11.42 -14.90 -18.38
CA ASN A 397 12.36 -15.77 -19.11
C ASN A 397 13.41 -16.40 -18.19
N ASN A 398 13.94 -15.63 -17.24
CA ASN A 398 14.95 -16.10 -16.30
C ASN A 398 14.37 -17.09 -15.30
N SER A 399 13.19 -16.80 -14.75
CA SER A 399 12.48 -17.74 -13.86
C SER A 399 12.25 -19.08 -14.54
N PHE A 400 11.88 -19.06 -15.81
CA PHE A 400 11.65 -20.27 -16.58
C PHE A 400 12.95 -20.99 -16.99
N ALA A 401 13.99 -20.26 -17.43
CA ALA A 401 15.28 -20.85 -17.76
C ALA A 401 15.92 -21.54 -16.55
N ASN A 402 15.87 -20.89 -15.37
CA ASN A 402 16.37 -21.46 -14.13
C ASN A 402 15.60 -22.73 -13.73
N LEU A 403 14.28 -22.76 -13.91
CA LEU A 403 13.50 -23.99 -13.70
C LEU A 403 14.04 -25.17 -14.53
N LEU A 404 14.39 -24.92 -15.79
CA LEU A 404 14.94 -25.97 -16.67
C LEU A 404 16.36 -26.38 -16.25
N PHE A 405 17.18 -25.42 -15.84
CA PHE A 405 18.54 -25.69 -15.35
C PHE A 405 18.52 -26.46 -14.04
N ASP A 406 17.63 -26.12 -13.11
CA ASP A 406 17.44 -26.83 -11.83
C ASP A 406 16.92 -28.27 -12.04
N TYR A 407 16.30 -28.55 -13.19
CA TYR A 407 15.87 -29.88 -13.62
C TYR A 407 16.91 -30.62 -14.47
N ASP A 408 18.12 -30.07 -14.66
CA ASP A 408 19.17 -30.61 -15.53
C ASP A 408 18.72 -30.81 -17.00
N TYR A 409 17.83 -29.95 -17.51
CA TYR A 409 17.34 -29.98 -18.89
C TYR A 409 17.76 -28.74 -19.69
N GLU A 410 19.07 -28.51 -19.81
CA GLU A 410 19.64 -27.39 -20.57
C GLU A 410 19.24 -27.40 -22.05
N GLU A 411 19.14 -28.58 -22.67
CA GLU A 411 18.66 -28.74 -24.05
C GLU A 411 17.23 -28.20 -24.23
N GLY A 412 16.47 -28.16 -23.14
CA GLY A 412 15.16 -27.55 -23.10
C GLY A 412 15.20 -26.08 -23.45
N TRP A 413 16.26 -25.32 -23.12
CA TRP A 413 16.37 -23.91 -23.45
C TRP A 413 17.10 -23.70 -24.80
N PRO A 414 16.38 -23.48 -25.92
CA PRO A 414 16.98 -23.59 -27.24
C PRO A 414 17.63 -22.29 -27.73
N LEU A 415 17.45 -21.18 -27.00
CA LEU A 415 17.84 -19.84 -27.43
C LEU A 415 19.35 -19.63 -27.32
N LYS A 416 20.00 -19.48 -28.47
CA LYS A 416 21.45 -19.32 -28.59
C LYS A 416 21.82 -18.16 -29.52
N LEU A 417 22.95 -17.52 -29.24
CA LEU A 417 23.61 -16.54 -30.09
C LEU A 417 24.85 -17.17 -30.69
N CYS A 418 24.86 -17.32 -32.01
CA CYS A 418 25.95 -17.95 -32.75
C CYS A 418 26.81 -16.90 -33.44
N TYR A 419 28.13 -17.06 -33.38
CA TYR A 419 29.10 -16.18 -34.00
C TYR A 419 30.30 -16.99 -34.49
N ASN A 420 31.05 -16.46 -35.46
CA ASN A 420 32.29 -17.12 -35.90
C ASN A 420 33.45 -16.72 -34.96
N ASP A 421 34.00 -17.68 -34.24
CA ASP A 421 35.17 -17.45 -33.39
C ASP A 421 36.43 -17.47 -34.25
N LYS A 422 37.04 -16.28 -34.43
CA LYS A 422 38.24 -16.12 -35.28
C LYS A 422 39.49 -16.78 -34.69
N ILE A 423 39.48 -17.13 -33.40
CA ILE A 423 40.62 -17.78 -32.74
C ILE A 423 40.58 -19.29 -33.04
N GLU A 424 39.41 -19.91 -32.95
CA GLU A 424 39.21 -21.35 -33.16
C GLU A 424 38.77 -21.72 -34.59
N ASP A 425 38.48 -20.72 -35.43
CA ASP A 425 37.92 -20.83 -36.79
C ASP A 425 36.67 -21.73 -36.87
N LYS A 426 35.77 -21.55 -35.88
CA LYS A 426 34.53 -22.35 -35.76
C LYS A 426 33.35 -21.46 -35.35
N GLU A 427 32.16 -21.81 -35.83
CA GLU A 427 30.92 -21.21 -35.35
C GLU A 427 30.65 -21.68 -33.92
N LYS A 428 30.64 -20.74 -32.98
CA LYS A 428 30.35 -20.99 -31.57
C LYS A 428 28.99 -20.40 -31.21
N CYS A 429 28.20 -21.14 -30.45
CA CYS A 429 26.87 -20.73 -30.01
C CYS A 429 26.80 -20.66 -28.47
N GLU A 430 26.44 -19.51 -27.93
CA GLU A 430 26.30 -19.29 -26.49
C GLU A 430 24.80 -19.16 -26.13
N PRO A 431 24.30 -19.80 -25.07
CA PRO A 431 22.91 -19.65 -24.65
C PRO A 431 22.63 -18.21 -24.18
N TYR A 432 21.41 -17.73 -24.37
CA TYR A 432 21.00 -16.41 -23.88
C TYR A 432 19.55 -16.38 -23.40
N ILE A 433 19.26 -15.45 -22.49
CA ILE A 433 17.94 -15.16 -21.93
C ILE A 433 17.47 -13.81 -22.49
N PRO A 434 16.35 -13.77 -23.22
CA PRO A 434 15.85 -12.52 -23.80
C PRO A 434 15.44 -11.51 -22.73
N GLY A 435 15.90 -10.27 -22.90
CA GLY A 435 15.65 -9.19 -21.96
C GLY A 435 16.91 -8.40 -21.62
N ASN A 436 16.76 -7.45 -20.71
CA ASN A 436 17.87 -6.61 -20.26
C ASN A 436 17.99 -6.68 -18.73
N ASN A 437 18.95 -7.46 -18.25
CA ASN A 437 19.37 -7.47 -16.86
C ASN A 437 20.89 -7.41 -16.80
N GLU A 438 21.43 -6.28 -16.35
CA GLU A 438 22.87 -6.07 -16.32
C GLU A 438 23.58 -7.05 -15.37
N ASN A 439 22.91 -7.59 -14.34
CA ASN A 439 23.55 -8.47 -13.37
C ASN A 439 23.56 -9.95 -13.79
N ASP A 440 22.78 -10.29 -14.82
CA ASP A 440 22.66 -11.66 -15.32
C ASP A 440 23.65 -11.88 -16.48
N LYS A 441 24.47 -12.93 -16.35
CA LYS A 441 25.48 -13.29 -17.35
C LYS A 441 24.85 -13.86 -18.63
N LEU A 442 23.69 -14.51 -18.51
CA LEU A 442 22.95 -15.09 -19.61
C LEU A 442 22.00 -14.09 -20.27
N ALA A 443 21.76 -12.92 -19.65
CA ALA A 443 20.96 -11.87 -20.28
C ALA A 443 21.54 -11.49 -21.65
N GLU A 444 20.64 -11.27 -22.61
CA GLU A 444 20.97 -11.01 -24.02
C GLU A 444 22.07 -9.94 -24.20
N GLY A 445 21.96 -8.81 -23.47
CA GLY A 445 22.93 -7.73 -23.51
C GLY A 445 24.32 -8.14 -23.02
N SER A 446 24.40 -9.01 -22.02
CA SER A 446 25.65 -9.53 -21.45
C SER A 446 26.32 -10.50 -22.42
N VAL A 447 25.55 -11.43 -23.01
CA VAL A 447 26.07 -12.42 -23.96
C VAL A 447 26.61 -11.73 -25.21
N ILE A 448 25.88 -10.77 -25.80
CA ILE A 448 26.35 -10.02 -26.97
C ILE A 448 27.62 -9.23 -26.63
N SER A 449 27.70 -8.60 -25.47
CA SER A 449 28.92 -7.92 -25.03
C SER A 449 30.12 -8.86 -24.92
N GLN A 450 29.93 -10.08 -24.40
CA GLN A 450 31.01 -11.07 -24.32
C GLN A 450 31.46 -11.54 -25.71
N ILE A 451 30.52 -11.75 -26.64
CA ILE A 451 30.82 -12.08 -28.03
C ILE A 451 31.63 -10.95 -28.68
N LEU A 452 31.19 -9.70 -28.51
CA LEU A 452 31.86 -8.52 -29.08
C LEU A 452 33.22 -8.24 -28.42
N HIS A 453 33.39 -8.58 -27.14
CA HIS A 453 34.69 -8.52 -26.47
C HIS A 453 35.69 -9.46 -27.17
N LYS A 454 35.31 -10.72 -27.41
CA LYS A 454 36.17 -11.72 -28.06
C LYS A 454 36.43 -11.40 -29.54
N THR A 455 35.42 -10.96 -30.27
CA THR A 455 35.49 -10.80 -31.73
C THR A 455 35.99 -9.43 -32.19
N ARG A 456 35.77 -8.38 -31.39
CA ARG A 456 36.01 -6.97 -31.77
C ARG A 456 36.70 -6.12 -30.70
N GLY A 457 37.13 -6.71 -29.59
CA GLY A 457 37.86 -6.01 -28.53
C GLY A 457 37.02 -5.02 -27.73
N LEU A 458 35.70 -5.26 -27.62
CA LEU A 458 34.82 -4.47 -26.74
C LEU A 458 35.35 -4.50 -25.30
N PRO A 459 35.45 -3.37 -24.57
CA PRO A 459 35.82 -3.39 -23.16
C PRO A 459 34.88 -4.28 -22.32
N SER A 460 35.42 -5.08 -21.40
CA SER A 460 34.66 -6.05 -20.60
C SER A 460 33.61 -5.41 -19.68
N ASN A 461 33.75 -4.12 -19.39
CA ASN A 461 32.80 -3.34 -18.61
C ASN A 461 31.62 -2.76 -19.43
N LEU A 462 31.68 -2.80 -20.77
CA LEU A 462 30.63 -2.23 -21.62
C LEU A 462 29.55 -3.27 -21.93
N LYS A 463 28.32 -3.01 -21.48
CA LYS A 463 27.14 -3.87 -21.71
C LYS A 463 26.27 -3.35 -22.85
N CYS A 464 25.77 -4.24 -23.70
CA CYS A 464 24.82 -3.89 -24.75
C CYS A 464 23.43 -3.65 -24.16
N ARG A 465 22.78 -2.55 -24.54
CA ARG A 465 21.44 -2.20 -24.04
C ARG A 465 20.36 -2.56 -25.07
N VAL A 466 19.31 -3.23 -24.62
CA VAL A 466 18.12 -3.51 -25.45
C VAL A 466 17.22 -2.27 -25.50
N ILE A 467 16.92 -1.77 -26.70
CA ILE A 467 16.22 -0.50 -26.94
C ILE A 467 15.13 -0.65 -28.00
N ASP A 468 14.00 0.00 -27.75
CA ASP A 468 12.91 0.15 -28.72
C ASP A 468 13.37 1.00 -29.92
N GLN A 469 13.12 0.51 -31.13
CA GLN A 469 13.43 1.21 -32.38
C GLN A 469 12.92 2.65 -32.41
N LYS A 470 11.75 2.95 -31.81
CA LYS A 470 11.21 4.32 -31.74
C LYS A 470 12.03 5.25 -30.84
N LYS A 471 12.77 4.71 -29.88
CA LYS A 471 13.60 5.48 -28.93
C LYS A 471 15.02 5.66 -29.42
N PHE A 472 15.49 4.77 -30.29
CA PHE A 472 16.83 4.86 -30.86
C PHE A 472 16.90 5.98 -31.90
N ASN A 473 17.69 7.02 -31.64
CA ASN A 473 17.92 8.11 -32.59
C ASN A 473 19.43 8.35 -32.76
N PRO A 474 20.04 7.98 -33.89
CA PRO A 474 21.49 8.07 -34.08
C PRO A 474 22.04 9.51 -34.02
N ASN A 475 21.17 10.53 -34.09
CA ASN A 475 21.57 11.93 -34.00
C ASN A 475 21.85 12.38 -32.55
N PHE A 476 21.30 11.71 -31.53
CA PHE A 476 21.56 12.08 -30.14
C PHE A 476 22.93 11.56 -29.67
N LEU A 477 23.64 12.38 -28.88
CA LEU A 477 24.97 12.06 -28.34
C LEU A 477 24.99 10.72 -27.59
N GLU A 478 23.92 10.39 -26.85
CA GLU A 478 23.79 9.13 -26.12
C GLU A 478 23.96 7.90 -27.04
N PHE A 479 23.48 7.96 -28.29
CA PHE A 479 23.51 6.81 -29.22
C PHE A 479 24.71 6.80 -30.17
N LYS A 480 25.58 7.82 -30.12
CA LYS A 480 26.77 7.89 -30.99
C LYS A 480 27.86 6.90 -30.59
N SER A 481 27.95 6.58 -29.31
CA SER A 481 28.88 5.59 -28.77
C SER A 481 28.13 4.58 -27.89
N GLY A 482 28.63 3.35 -27.82
CA GLY A 482 28.03 2.26 -27.06
C GLY A 482 27.49 1.12 -27.92
N CYS A 483 26.92 0.12 -27.26
CA CYS A 483 26.33 -1.06 -27.88
C CYS A 483 24.82 -1.13 -27.63
N TYR A 484 24.05 -1.31 -28.69
CA TYR A 484 22.59 -1.26 -28.67
C TYR A 484 21.99 -2.43 -29.45
N ILE A 485 20.98 -3.07 -28.87
CA ILE A 485 20.18 -4.13 -29.48
C ILE A 485 18.81 -3.53 -29.76
N ILE A 486 18.52 -3.27 -31.02
CA ILE A 486 17.35 -2.51 -31.47
C ILE A 486 16.30 -3.49 -31.97
N TYR A 487 15.06 -3.35 -31.51
CA TYR A 487 13.92 -4.14 -31.96
C TYR A 487 12.63 -3.30 -31.98
N ASP A 488 11.62 -3.69 -32.76
CA ASP A 488 10.30 -3.03 -32.77
C ASP A 488 9.29 -3.79 -31.91
N PRO A 489 9.03 -3.35 -30.66
CA PRO A 489 8.05 -4.00 -29.80
C PRO A 489 6.61 -3.91 -30.33
N ASN A 490 6.31 -3.09 -31.36
CA ASN A 490 4.96 -2.96 -31.92
C ASN A 490 4.65 -4.01 -32.98
N GLN A 491 5.67 -4.61 -33.60
CA GLN A 491 5.50 -5.63 -34.62
C GLN A 491 5.69 -7.04 -34.08
N CYS A 492 6.54 -7.21 -33.06
CA CYS A 492 6.92 -8.51 -32.54
C CYS A 492 7.32 -8.46 -31.05
N THR A 493 7.41 -9.62 -30.40
CA THR A 493 7.90 -9.74 -29.02
C THR A 493 9.41 -9.87 -28.94
N VAL A 494 9.98 -9.66 -27.74
CA VAL A 494 11.43 -9.73 -27.52
C VAL A 494 12.03 -11.10 -27.91
N GLN A 495 11.25 -12.18 -27.88
CA GLN A 495 11.73 -13.53 -28.23
C GLN A 495 11.82 -13.74 -29.75
N PHE A 496 10.92 -13.13 -30.52
CA PHE A 496 10.73 -13.45 -31.95
C PHE A 496 10.92 -12.26 -32.90
N CYS A 497 11.27 -11.09 -32.37
CA CYS A 497 11.48 -9.92 -33.20
C CYS A 497 12.83 -9.96 -33.91
N PRO A 498 12.91 -9.57 -35.20
CA PRO A 498 14.18 -9.27 -35.83
C PRO A 498 14.91 -8.18 -35.04
N LYS A 499 16.15 -8.47 -34.63
CA LYS A 499 16.97 -7.56 -33.83
C LYS A 499 18.15 -7.05 -34.64
N LYS A 500 18.43 -5.76 -34.49
CA LYS A 500 19.60 -5.11 -35.07
C LYS A 500 20.59 -4.75 -33.98
N ILE A 501 21.79 -5.31 -34.06
CA ILE A 501 22.87 -5.01 -33.13
C ILE A 501 23.72 -3.87 -33.71
N VAL A 502 23.89 -2.79 -32.95
CA VAL A 502 24.67 -1.61 -33.36
C VAL A 502 25.73 -1.31 -32.31
N HIS A 503 26.98 -1.19 -32.75
CA HIS A 503 28.09 -0.76 -31.91
C HIS A 503 28.77 0.48 -32.53
N ASN A 504 28.78 1.60 -31.81
CA ASN A 504 29.32 2.89 -32.28
C ASN A 504 28.81 3.25 -33.70
N LEU A 505 27.48 3.20 -33.87
CA LEU A 505 26.75 3.42 -35.13
C LEU A 505 27.01 2.42 -36.26
N LYS A 506 27.89 1.43 -36.07
CA LYS A 506 28.13 0.35 -37.02
C LYS A 506 27.25 -0.85 -36.70
N GLU A 507 26.54 -1.33 -37.72
CA GLU A 507 25.72 -2.55 -37.61
C GLU A 507 26.61 -3.80 -37.56
N ILE A 508 26.23 -4.73 -36.68
CA ILE A 508 26.87 -6.03 -36.47
C ILE A 508 25.95 -7.09 -37.09
N LYS A 509 26.47 -7.84 -38.07
CA LYS A 509 25.71 -8.84 -38.86
C LYS A 509 26.21 -10.27 -38.69
N ASP A 510 27.35 -10.42 -38.02
CA ASP A 510 28.10 -11.64 -37.75
C ASP A 510 27.60 -12.43 -36.54
N ILE A 511 26.55 -11.94 -35.87
CA ILE A 511 25.88 -12.62 -34.76
C ILE A 511 24.49 -13.04 -35.21
N LYS A 512 24.17 -14.33 -35.08
CA LYS A 512 22.89 -14.92 -35.47
C LYS A 512 22.12 -15.36 -34.24
N TYR A 513 20.82 -15.09 -34.22
CA TYR A 513 19.89 -15.63 -33.23
C TYR A 513 19.41 -17.00 -33.71
N VAL A 514 19.56 -18.02 -32.87
CA VAL A 514 19.19 -19.41 -33.17
C VAL A 514 18.29 -19.98 -32.08
N GLY A 515 17.35 -20.83 -32.49
CA GLY A 515 16.46 -21.57 -31.60
C GLY A 515 15.07 -20.94 -31.46
N LYS A 516 14.09 -21.79 -31.14
CA LYS A 516 12.72 -21.40 -30.86
C LYS A 516 12.22 -22.16 -29.64
N PRO A 517 11.74 -21.47 -28.59
CA PRO A 517 11.18 -22.12 -27.41
C PRO A 517 9.84 -22.79 -27.79
N GLU A 518 9.83 -24.12 -27.86
CA GLU A 518 8.62 -24.93 -27.98
C GLU A 518 8.57 -25.91 -26.80
N TYR A 519 7.54 -25.77 -25.98
CA TYR A 519 7.40 -26.52 -24.74
C TYR A 519 6.02 -27.15 -24.65
N ASP A 520 5.98 -28.42 -24.28
CA ASP A 520 4.76 -29.12 -23.92
C ASP A 520 4.38 -28.72 -22.49
N TYR A 521 3.32 -27.92 -22.32
CA TYR A 521 2.86 -27.57 -20.97
C TYR A 521 2.39 -28.81 -20.20
N PHE A 522 1.54 -29.61 -20.85
CA PHE A 522 1.24 -30.99 -20.49
C PHE A 522 1.80 -31.90 -21.57
N ALA A 523 2.15 -33.13 -21.20
CA ALA A 523 2.76 -34.10 -22.10
C ALA A 523 1.89 -34.37 -23.34
N THR A 524 2.39 -34.08 -24.54
CA THR A 524 1.71 -34.42 -25.81
C THR A 524 2.06 -35.82 -26.31
N SER A 525 3.08 -36.45 -25.74
CA SER A 525 3.44 -37.85 -26.01
C SER A 525 4.09 -38.49 -24.78
N PHE A 526 3.95 -39.81 -24.64
CA PHE A 526 4.61 -40.56 -23.55
C PHE A 526 6.14 -40.37 -23.52
N LYS A 527 6.77 -40.19 -24.69
CA LYS A 527 8.22 -39.95 -24.78
C LYS A 527 8.65 -38.61 -24.19
N ARG A 528 7.77 -37.60 -24.25
CA ARG A 528 8.03 -36.23 -23.76
C ARG A 528 7.45 -35.97 -22.38
N GLU A 529 6.86 -36.98 -21.74
CA GLU A 529 6.17 -36.82 -20.47
C GLU A 529 7.05 -36.18 -19.39
N LYS A 530 8.26 -36.71 -19.18
CA LYS A 530 9.21 -36.17 -18.20
C LYS A 530 9.65 -34.73 -18.46
N PHE A 531 9.56 -34.27 -19.71
CA PHE A 531 9.98 -32.93 -20.12
C PHE A 531 8.82 -31.93 -20.22
N SER A 532 7.60 -32.35 -19.88
CA SER A 532 6.46 -31.44 -19.83
C SER A 532 6.58 -30.48 -18.65
N LEU A 533 6.13 -29.24 -18.82
CA LEU A 533 6.28 -28.20 -17.81
C LEU A 533 5.58 -28.56 -16.49
N SER A 534 4.40 -29.20 -16.58
CA SER A 534 3.69 -29.69 -15.40
C SER A 534 4.53 -30.69 -14.58
N ASN A 535 5.28 -31.56 -15.25
CA ASN A 535 6.12 -32.56 -14.58
C ASN A 535 7.42 -31.96 -14.06
N ILE A 536 8.06 -31.08 -14.82
CA ILE A 536 9.28 -30.38 -14.38
C ILE A 536 9.01 -29.63 -13.06
N ILE A 537 7.94 -28.84 -12.99
CA ILE A 537 7.59 -28.09 -11.77
C ILE A 537 7.27 -29.03 -10.62
N LYS A 538 6.54 -30.12 -10.89
CA LYS A 538 6.21 -31.12 -9.88
C LYS A 538 7.47 -31.71 -9.25
N GLU A 539 8.46 -32.07 -10.06
CA GLU A 539 9.72 -32.66 -9.59
C GLU A 539 10.59 -31.63 -8.85
N VAL A 540 10.81 -30.46 -9.43
CA VAL A 540 11.65 -29.40 -8.84
C VAL A 540 11.10 -28.93 -7.49
N PHE A 541 9.79 -28.69 -7.41
CA PHE A 541 9.14 -28.20 -6.18
C PHE A 541 8.57 -29.32 -5.28
N LYS A 542 8.78 -30.59 -5.64
CA LYS A 542 8.29 -31.77 -4.89
C LYS A 542 6.80 -31.68 -4.55
N LEU A 543 6.00 -31.31 -5.55
CA LEU A 543 4.58 -31.03 -5.39
C LEU A 543 3.76 -32.31 -5.30
N LYS A 544 2.65 -32.26 -4.55
CA LYS A 544 1.65 -33.32 -4.56
C LYS A 544 0.62 -33.06 -5.66
N GLU A 545 0.66 -33.87 -6.70
CA GLU A 545 -0.30 -33.78 -7.80
C GLU A 545 -1.70 -34.20 -7.35
N SER A 546 -2.68 -33.31 -7.53
CA SER A 546 -4.09 -33.58 -7.22
C SER A 546 -4.95 -33.31 -8.44
N LYS A 547 -5.33 -34.35 -9.18
CA LYS A 547 -6.19 -34.21 -10.36
C LYS A 547 -7.59 -33.75 -9.94
N ILE A 548 -8.05 -32.63 -10.47
CA ILE A 548 -9.36 -32.03 -10.14
C ILE A 548 -10.38 -32.44 -11.19
N ARG A 549 -11.29 -33.38 -10.89
CA ARG A 549 -12.19 -33.95 -11.91
C ARG A 549 -13.52 -33.24 -12.02
N ASN A 550 -13.97 -32.63 -10.93
CA ASN A 550 -15.29 -32.01 -10.84
C ASN A 550 -15.26 -30.82 -9.87
N PHE A 551 -16.41 -30.16 -9.75
CA PHE A 551 -16.59 -29.00 -8.89
C PHE A 551 -16.32 -29.28 -7.41
N THR A 552 -16.81 -30.41 -6.89
CA THR A 552 -16.64 -30.80 -5.48
C THR A 552 -15.17 -30.99 -5.15
N ASP A 553 -14.42 -31.66 -6.04
CA ASP A 553 -12.97 -31.84 -5.88
C ASP A 553 -12.24 -30.49 -5.82
N LEU A 554 -12.64 -29.53 -6.67
CA LEU A 554 -12.03 -28.20 -6.73
C LEU A 554 -12.22 -27.44 -5.43
N ILE A 555 -13.47 -27.35 -4.95
CA ILE A 555 -13.80 -26.63 -3.72
C ILE A 555 -13.10 -27.27 -2.53
N TYR A 556 -13.17 -28.60 -2.41
CA TYR A 556 -12.49 -29.31 -1.35
C TYR A 556 -10.97 -29.08 -1.37
N PHE A 557 -10.37 -29.01 -2.56
CA PHE A 557 -8.94 -28.74 -2.71
C PHE A 557 -8.57 -27.31 -2.27
N LEU A 558 -9.30 -26.30 -2.74
CA LEU A 558 -9.05 -24.89 -2.42
C LEU A 558 -9.31 -24.57 -0.94
N ASP A 559 -10.32 -25.19 -0.32
CA ASP A 559 -10.65 -24.98 1.10
C ASP A 559 -9.65 -25.65 2.06
N ARG A 560 -8.85 -26.61 1.57
CA ARG A 560 -7.94 -27.41 2.40
C ARG A 560 -6.75 -26.61 2.95
N LYS A 561 -6.17 -25.71 2.15
CA LYS A 561 -5.05 -24.84 2.56
C LYS A 561 -5.12 -23.51 1.80
N PRO A 562 -4.83 -22.37 2.45
CA PRO A 562 -4.83 -21.05 1.80
C PRO A 562 -3.75 -20.83 0.72
N SER A 563 -2.76 -21.72 0.58
CA SER A 563 -1.73 -21.67 -0.45
C SER A 563 -1.99 -22.64 -1.61
N ASN A 564 -3.16 -23.26 -1.64
CA ASN A 564 -3.49 -24.20 -2.71
C ASN A 564 -3.99 -23.43 -3.94
N ILE A 565 -3.35 -23.65 -5.08
CA ILE A 565 -3.84 -23.13 -6.36
C ILE A 565 -4.07 -24.28 -7.32
N VAL A 566 -4.94 -24.09 -8.31
CA VAL A 566 -5.20 -25.05 -9.38
C VAL A 566 -4.75 -24.43 -10.68
N HIS A 567 -4.14 -25.22 -11.56
CA HIS A 567 -3.71 -24.76 -12.88
C HIS A 567 -4.20 -25.72 -13.96
N GLY A 568 -4.34 -25.19 -15.18
CA GLY A 568 -4.76 -26.00 -16.30
C GLY A 568 -4.63 -25.32 -17.66
N ILE A 569 -4.99 -26.08 -18.69
CA ILE A 569 -5.16 -25.58 -20.06
C ILE A 569 -6.58 -25.93 -20.52
N GLY A 570 -7.23 -24.97 -21.16
CA GLY A 570 -8.51 -25.16 -21.83
C GLY A 570 -8.60 -24.32 -23.10
N CYS A 571 -9.68 -24.50 -23.87
CA CYS A 571 -10.01 -23.65 -25.01
C CYS A 571 -10.41 -22.23 -24.57
N ALA A 572 -9.71 -21.22 -25.10
CA ALA A 572 -9.96 -19.80 -24.82
C ALA A 572 -11.40 -19.38 -25.14
N GLU A 573 -11.95 -19.90 -26.24
CA GLU A 573 -13.31 -19.64 -26.72
C GLU A 573 -14.40 -20.12 -25.75
N ASP A 574 -14.08 -21.12 -24.93
CA ASP A 574 -14.99 -21.63 -23.91
C ASP A 574 -14.76 -20.96 -22.54
N LEU A 575 -13.52 -20.57 -22.21
CA LEU A 575 -13.20 -19.84 -20.98
C LEU A 575 -13.82 -18.45 -20.94
N ALA A 576 -13.70 -17.71 -22.05
CA ALA A 576 -14.16 -16.33 -22.15
C ALA A 576 -14.83 -16.08 -23.52
N PRO A 577 -16.02 -16.65 -23.77
CA PRO A 577 -16.71 -16.58 -25.06
C PRO A 577 -17.07 -15.15 -25.52
N ALA A 578 -17.22 -14.23 -24.57
CA ALA A 578 -17.44 -12.80 -24.89
C ALA A 578 -16.20 -12.16 -25.55
N ASN A 579 -15.03 -12.73 -25.31
CA ASN A 579 -13.73 -12.22 -25.71
C ASN A 579 -13.12 -13.01 -26.88
N PHE A 580 -13.29 -14.33 -26.88
CA PHE A 580 -12.80 -15.25 -27.89
C PHE A 580 -14.00 -15.94 -28.55
N LYS A 581 -14.31 -15.55 -29.80
CA LYS A 581 -15.45 -16.11 -30.53
C LYS A 581 -15.02 -17.33 -31.33
N LYS A 582 -15.82 -18.40 -31.27
CA LYS A 582 -15.69 -19.52 -32.20
C LYS A 582 -16.09 -19.07 -33.60
N ILE A 583 -15.17 -19.24 -34.56
CA ILE A 583 -15.37 -19.00 -35.99
C ILE A 583 -15.66 -20.31 -36.70
N GLY A 584 -15.09 -21.43 -36.23
CA GLY A 584 -15.30 -22.77 -36.77
C GLY A 584 -15.84 -23.78 -35.76
N LEU A 585 -16.39 -24.89 -36.27
CA LEU A 585 -16.71 -26.07 -35.47
C LEU A 585 -15.41 -26.67 -34.91
N ASN A 586 -15.42 -27.08 -33.63
CA ASN A 586 -14.26 -27.62 -32.91
C ASN A 586 -13.05 -26.68 -32.78
N GLN A 587 -13.23 -25.37 -32.96
CA GLN A 587 -12.17 -24.40 -32.70
C GLN A 587 -11.81 -24.40 -31.20
N CYS A 588 -10.50 -24.51 -30.93
CA CYS A 588 -9.94 -24.41 -29.60
C CYS A 588 -8.55 -23.77 -29.68
N SER A 589 -8.41 -22.57 -29.13
CA SER A 589 -7.10 -21.98 -28.85
C SER A 589 -6.68 -22.38 -27.44
N PRO A 590 -5.61 -23.21 -27.28
CA PRO A 590 -5.14 -23.62 -25.96
C PRO A 590 -4.69 -22.40 -25.15
N LEU A 591 -5.27 -22.21 -23.97
CA LEU A 591 -4.95 -21.09 -23.09
C LEU A 591 -4.69 -21.60 -21.67
N PRO A 592 -3.45 -21.45 -21.16
CA PRO A 592 -3.14 -21.74 -19.77
C PRO A 592 -3.82 -20.76 -18.80
N PHE A 593 -4.23 -21.28 -17.64
CA PHE A 593 -4.84 -20.49 -16.58
C PHE A 593 -4.52 -21.03 -15.19
N ILE A 594 -4.76 -20.19 -14.18
CA ILE A 594 -4.75 -20.54 -12.75
C ILE A 594 -6.12 -20.22 -12.15
N ILE A 595 -6.60 -21.09 -11.26
CA ILE A 595 -7.72 -20.86 -10.35
C ILE A 595 -7.14 -20.79 -8.94
N ASP A 596 -7.39 -19.67 -8.26
CA ASP A 596 -6.83 -19.38 -6.93
C ASP A 596 -7.90 -18.99 -5.92
N GLY A 597 -9.18 -19.22 -6.22
CA GLY A 597 -10.28 -18.92 -5.31
C GLY A 597 -11.63 -19.13 -5.97
N TYR A 598 -12.70 -18.92 -5.19
CA TYR A 598 -14.06 -18.99 -5.70
C TYR A 598 -15.01 -18.10 -4.90
N ILE A 599 -16.11 -17.69 -5.54
CA ILE A 599 -17.18 -16.89 -4.95
C ILE A 599 -18.51 -17.58 -5.20
N LYS A 600 -19.36 -17.63 -4.15
CA LYS A 600 -20.72 -18.18 -4.19
C LYS A 600 -21.71 -17.02 -4.07
N GLU A 601 -22.42 -16.70 -5.14
CA GLU A 601 -23.42 -15.62 -5.16
C GLU A 601 -24.67 -16.04 -5.93
N GLY A 602 -25.85 -15.84 -5.34
CA GLY A 602 -27.13 -16.07 -6.01
C GLY A 602 -27.32 -17.50 -6.57
N GLY A 603 -26.71 -18.50 -5.93
CA GLY A 603 -26.74 -19.90 -6.40
C GLY A 603 -25.77 -20.20 -7.55
N GLN A 604 -25.02 -19.22 -8.04
CA GLN A 604 -23.95 -19.41 -9.01
C GLN A 604 -22.60 -19.43 -8.31
N VAL A 605 -21.67 -20.25 -8.83
CA VAL A 605 -20.30 -20.30 -8.34
C VAL A 605 -19.36 -19.86 -9.45
N ARG A 606 -18.60 -18.80 -9.17
CA ARG A 606 -17.62 -18.21 -10.07
C ARG A 606 -16.23 -18.46 -9.51
N MET A 607 -15.32 -18.94 -10.34
CA MET A 607 -13.93 -19.18 -9.98
C MET A 607 -13.12 -17.91 -10.19
N VAL A 608 -12.27 -17.57 -9.23
CA VAL A 608 -11.25 -16.55 -9.42
C VAL A 608 -10.19 -17.14 -10.34
N THR A 609 -10.12 -16.62 -11.55
CA THR A 609 -9.33 -17.20 -12.65
C THR A 609 -8.38 -16.18 -13.23
N ARG A 610 -7.14 -16.58 -13.45
CA ARG A 610 -6.09 -15.76 -14.07
C ARG A 610 -5.66 -16.44 -15.35
N LEU A 611 -6.09 -15.90 -16.48
CA LEU A 611 -5.64 -16.38 -17.79
C LEU A 611 -4.20 -15.90 -18.01
N ALA A 612 -3.36 -16.69 -18.66
CA ALA A 612 -1.97 -16.34 -18.95
C ALA A 612 -1.83 -15.01 -19.72
N VAL A 613 -2.87 -14.59 -20.45
CA VAL A 613 -2.89 -13.35 -21.23
C VAL A 613 -3.36 -12.12 -20.44
N ASP A 614 -3.97 -12.30 -19.27
CA ASP A 614 -4.49 -11.22 -18.42
C ASP A 614 -3.40 -10.59 -17.55
N ASP A 615 -3.63 -9.36 -17.09
CA ASP A 615 -2.81 -8.73 -16.05
C ASP A 615 -2.94 -9.50 -14.72
N VAL A 616 -1.81 -9.84 -14.08
CA VAL A 616 -1.78 -10.62 -12.84
C VAL A 616 -2.47 -9.93 -11.65
N HIS A 617 -2.80 -8.63 -11.72
CA HIS A 617 -3.58 -7.95 -10.68
C HIS A 617 -5.04 -7.72 -11.07
N SER A 618 -5.49 -8.32 -12.18
CA SER A 618 -6.84 -8.15 -12.72
C SER A 618 -7.49 -9.52 -12.98
N PRO A 619 -7.66 -10.38 -11.95
CA PRO A 619 -8.29 -11.68 -12.10
C PRO A 619 -9.74 -11.56 -12.62
N LYS A 620 -10.20 -12.61 -13.32
CA LYS A 620 -11.56 -12.72 -13.85
C LYS A 620 -12.38 -13.68 -12.99
N LEU A 621 -13.67 -13.37 -12.84
CA LEU A 621 -14.65 -14.29 -12.26
C LEU A 621 -15.29 -15.10 -13.39
N ILE A 622 -14.88 -16.36 -13.53
CA ILE A 622 -15.35 -17.26 -14.60
C ILE A 622 -16.26 -18.35 -14.00
N PRO A 623 -17.48 -18.55 -14.53
CA PRO A 623 -18.36 -19.63 -14.08
C PRO A 623 -17.71 -21.01 -14.22
N TRP A 624 -17.93 -21.91 -13.24
CA TRP A 624 -17.33 -23.25 -13.25
C TRP A 624 -17.67 -24.05 -14.53
N ASN A 625 -18.90 -23.94 -15.03
CA ASN A 625 -19.32 -24.62 -16.26
C ASN A 625 -18.48 -24.21 -17.49
N PHE A 626 -18.03 -22.95 -17.56
CA PHE A 626 -17.17 -22.50 -18.66
C PHE A 626 -15.79 -23.12 -18.56
N ILE A 627 -15.22 -23.17 -17.37
CA ILE A 627 -13.93 -23.83 -17.10
C ILE A 627 -14.02 -25.32 -17.42
N PHE A 628 -15.03 -26.02 -16.90
CA PHE A 628 -15.22 -27.44 -17.12
C PHE A 628 -15.38 -27.78 -18.60
N ASN A 629 -16.25 -27.05 -19.32
CA ASN A 629 -16.45 -27.24 -20.75
C ASN A 629 -15.18 -26.95 -21.55
N SER A 630 -14.44 -25.91 -21.18
CA SER A 630 -13.18 -25.55 -21.83
C SER A 630 -12.13 -26.64 -21.72
N ILE A 631 -11.99 -27.25 -20.54
CA ILE A 631 -11.07 -28.37 -20.31
C ILE A 631 -11.54 -29.61 -21.07
N ALA A 632 -12.85 -29.90 -21.06
CA ALA A 632 -13.42 -31.03 -21.77
C ALA A 632 -13.21 -30.91 -23.30
N SER A 633 -13.46 -29.73 -23.87
CA SER A 633 -13.19 -29.43 -25.28
C SER A 633 -11.72 -29.61 -25.61
N TYR A 634 -10.81 -29.10 -24.76
CA TYR A 634 -9.37 -29.23 -24.98
C TYR A 634 -8.90 -30.68 -24.88
N LYS A 635 -9.42 -31.45 -23.92
CA LYS A 635 -9.12 -32.89 -23.74
C LYS A 635 -9.35 -33.69 -25.02
N VAL A 636 -10.47 -33.45 -25.71
CA VAL A 636 -10.81 -34.15 -26.97
C VAL A 636 -9.81 -33.87 -28.09
N LEU A 637 -9.20 -32.68 -28.09
CA LEU A 637 -8.21 -32.27 -29.08
C LEU A 637 -6.77 -32.57 -28.65
N HIS A 638 -6.56 -32.89 -27.38
CA HIS A 638 -5.25 -33.19 -26.83
C HIS A 638 -4.76 -34.57 -27.33
N PRO A 639 -3.51 -34.70 -27.82
CA PRO A 639 -3.02 -35.94 -28.44
C PRO A 639 -3.13 -37.21 -27.56
N LEU A 640 -3.10 -37.04 -26.23
CA LEU A 640 -3.19 -38.11 -25.25
C LEU A 640 -4.56 -38.22 -24.57
N ASP A 641 -5.59 -37.49 -25.02
CA ASP A 641 -6.90 -37.43 -24.36
C ASP A 641 -6.80 -37.12 -22.85
N THR A 642 -5.90 -36.20 -22.49
CA THR A 642 -5.53 -35.93 -21.10
C THR A 642 -6.43 -34.86 -20.51
N TRP A 643 -6.94 -35.11 -19.31
CA TRP A 643 -7.61 -34.09 -18.52
C TRP A 643 -6.57 -33.17 -17.87
N THR A 644 -6.66 -31.87 -18.14
CA THR A 644 -5.60 -30.88 -17.92
C THR A 644 -5.90 -29.90 -16.78
N LEU A 645 -6.46 -30.39 -15.66
CA LEU A 645 -6.72 -29.59 -14.47
C LEU A 645 -6.17 -30.26 -13.21
N PHE A 646 -5.19 -29.61 -12.60
CA PHE A 646 -4.42 -30.15 -11.48
C PHE A 646 -4.23 -29.12 -10.37
N GLY A 647 -4.32 -29.59 -9.14
CA GLY A 647 -4.02 -28.82 -7.94
C GLY A 647 -2.53 -28.86 -7.62
N ILE A 648 -2.00 -27.69 -7.26
CA ILE A 648 -0.65 -27.46 -6.77
C ILE A 648 -0.73 -27.32 -5.25
N GLN A 649 -0.05 -28.23 -4.56
CA GLN A 649 0.04 -28.24 -3.12
C GLN A 649 1.49 -28.48 -2.71
N GLU A 650 2.04 -27.55 -1.92
CA GLU A 650 3.34 -27.74 -1.27
C GLU A 650 3.32 -28.98 -0.36
N SER A 651 4.36 -29.82 -0.50
CA SER A 651 4.60 -30.91 0.42
C SER A 651 4.97 -30.34 1.78
N SER A 652 4.37 -30.90 2.84
CA SER A 652 4.47 -30.41 4.22
C SER A 652 5.84 -30.65 4.89
N GLY A 653 6.95 -30.42 4.18
CA GLY A 653 8.30 -30.71 4.66
C GLY A 653 9.44 -29.87 4.06
N GLY A 654 9.13 -28.70 3.48
CA GLY A 654 10.11 -27.87 2.77
C GLY A 654 10.13 -26.40 3.19
N SER A 655 9.95 -26.07 4.46
CA SER A 655 10.28 -24.72 4.95
C SER A 655 11.75 -24.71 5.39
N ASN A 656 12.63 -24.18 4.53
CA ASN A 656 13.97 -23.71 4.92
C ASN A 656 13.91 -22.23 5.25
#